data_AF-A0A954IIA3-F1
#
_entry.id   AF-A0A954IIA3-F1
#
_cell.length_a   1.000
_cell.length_b   1.000
_cell.length_c   1.000
_cell.angle_alpha   90.00
_cell.angle_beta   90.00
_cell.angle_gamma   90.00
#
_symmetry.space_group_name_H-M   'P 1'
#
loop_
_entity.id
_entity.type
_entity.pdbx_description
1 polymer ?
#
loop_
_entity_poly.entity_id
_entity_poly.type
_entity_poly.pdbx_seq_one_letter_code
_entity_poly.pdbx_strand_id
1 'polypeptide(L)'
;MNRQRLPVILIFCLTCIWQSTAWGQATLPLRMRLELLGQRSRTGGPVPVQIKLEYSANQTLQGDLVLELHDSSTTLHAESKTAVIRFTDIALFKGDRIFNAVLPPTVGYVNENCMISPWFEADGKRIPLSVSKVDGKPVPVEILMPSPSDRHTLICSVSASSSYLTPSANRAFLSANVALEPFNPEFGDATSLGLVQLNNLPGNRSFTSMKGRSVVHNVVSWRVTELPEAPLMYCAFDLVILADGAVGRLTQPQFEGLYRWVQAGGSLCILPDEPMTARHVEYVRRLFREDAELAEAIRSDDDGELVIDAKPTENILTAYCGLGRVAVVRSHTDLASVLTTPDIGRLVAFLWRVRDSLAVRLGGPWYTVEQFEGLLSRKDVHQYPRGFYVTDRGASAVVPEPAKQHILRDLPYQANYNERLSADRTPLLNVAESNLLPREVEMVPMWVISLILLAYVLTIGPVDYFVLGWLRLRKFTWVAFPVVTAVFTWITMSVADSYMQATDNGGSIVITDLVGDGEVVRQSRVDMLFYGDRVEARREHQQSFYVPVGGTATLDHWGQSQVDRGGREDIMQFVGTFPNTYESLRVMHKWSPVMLRSLTLEPSEFEVPAISWDRGELLTTPQGQQEIVDELSKWYEKRQVHDWQVWLAHGGLFRELRSGTTQHPSVDDDRVQYSYNYSDETRLIPAILQATAPSGRNQTSGFFHIVTQVSPQGAGNLEDLPLVDLTDPKQMALVVIEGISENESSRAFSPSGLD
;
A
#
# COMPACT_ATOMS: atom_id res chain seq x y z
N MET A 1 57.12 -7.58 -84.31
CA MET A 1 57.93 -6.36 -84.13
C MET A 1 57.71 -5.84 -82.71
N ASN A 2 58.81 -5.65 -81.97
CA ASN A 2 59.04 -4.88 -80.74
C ASN A 2 57.98 -3.79 -80.39
N ARG A 3 57.67 -3.40 -79.14
CA ARG A 3 58.18 -3.66 -77.77
C ARG A 3 57.26 -2.92 -76.75
N GLN A 4 57.37 -3.27 -75.46
CA GLN A 4 56.93 -2.56 -74.22
C GLN A 4 55.52 -2.84 -73.70
N ARG A 5 55.21 -3.00 -72.41
CA ARG A 5 55.88 -3.39 -71.13
C ARG A 5 54.71 -3.52 -70.12
N LEU A 6 54.69 -4.56 -69.27
CA LEU A 6 53.78 -4.77 -68.11
C LEU A 6 53.92 -3.66 -67.04
N PRO A 7 53.05 -3.53 -65.98
CA PRO A 7 51.99 -4.44 -65.49
C PRO A 7 50.61 -3.78 -65.13
N VAL A 8 49.52 -4.56 -65.15
CA VAL A 8 48.15 -4.16 -64.67
C VAL A 8 47.75 -4.90 -63.37
N ILE A 9 48.70 -5.56 -62.70
CA ILE A 9 48.46 -6.26 -61.41
C ILE A 9 48.68 -5.26 -60.26
N LEU A 10 47.79 -4.27 -60.11
CA LEU A 10 47.70 -3.48 -58.87
C LEU A 10 46.34 -2.80 -58.61
N ILE A 11 45.33 -3.04 -59.46
CA ILE A 11 44.00 -2.39 -59.33
C ILE A 11 42.91 -3.35 -58.79
N PHE A 12 43.18 -4.66 -58.70
CA PHE A 12 42.19 -5.63 -58.21
C PHE A 12 42.25 -5.94 -56.70
N CYS A 13 43.27 -5.48 -55.97
CA CYS A 13 43.39 -5.70 -54.52
C CYS A 13 42.94 -4.51 -53.64
N LEU A 14 42.51 -3.38 -54.24
CA LEU A 14 42.08 -2.17 -53.51
C LEU A 14 40.58 -1.90 -53.57
N THR A 15 39.79 -2.72 -54.26
CA THR A 15 38.32 -2.63 -54.32
C THR A 15 37.59 -3.66 -53.44
N CYS A 16 38.32 -4.50 -52.70
CA CYS A 16 37.74 -5.45 -51.73
C CYS A 16 37.79 -4.99 -50.26
N ILE A 17 38.24 -3.75 -49.98
CA ILE A 17 38.34 -3.21 -48.60
C ILE A 17 37.31 -2.08 -48.35
N TRP A 18 36.40 -1.84 -49.31
CA TRP A 18 35.35 -0.82 -49.21
C TRP A 18 33.93 -1.41 -49.40
N GLN A 19 33.73 -2.70 -49.11
CA GLN A 19 32.41 -3.14 -48.67
C GLN A 19 32.29 -2.72 -47.22
N SER A 20 31.73 -1.52 -47.06
CA SER A 20 31.07 -1.06 -45.86
C SER A 20 30.39 -2.25 -45.17
N THR A 21 30.97 -2.65 -44.06
CA THR A 21 30.24 -3.20 -42.93
C THR A 21 29.22 -2.14 -42.51
N ALA A 22 28.14 -2.00 -43.28
CA ALA A 22 26.87 -1.63 -42.70
C ALA A 22 26.56 -2.79 -41.75
N TRP A 23 27.03 -2.67 -40.50
CA TRP A 23 26.47 -3.41 -39.39
C TRP A 23 25.02 -2.93 -39.30
N GLY A 24 24.17 -3.49 -40.15
CA GLY A 24 22.75 -3.52 -39.90
C GLY A 24 22.64 -4.23 -38.57
N GLN A 25 22.43 -3.47 -37.50
CA GLN A 25 22.04 -4.00 -36.21
C GLN A 25 20.90 -4.97 -36.51
N ALA A 26 21.15 -6.26 -36.31
CA ALA A 26 20.12 -7.27 -36.42
C ALA A 26 19.06 -6.86 -35.40
N THR A 27 17.96 -6.27 -35.89
CA THR A 27 16.85 -5.90 -35.04
C THR A 27 16.39 -7.17 -34.36
N LEU A 28 16.49 -7.23 -33.03
CA LEU A 28 15.96 -8.34 -32.26
C LEU A 28 14.52 -8.59 -32.74
N PRO A 29 14.15 -9.84 -33.03
CA PRO A 29 12.83 -10.15 -33.57
C PRO A 29 11.71 -9.84 -32.58
N LEU A 30 12.05 -9.54 -31.33
CA LEU A 30 11.17 -9.28 -30.21
C LEU A 30 11.54 -7.96 -29.53
N ARG A 31 10.54 -7.12 -29.26
CA ARG A 31 10.67 -5.88 -28.48
C ARG A 31 9.50 -5.73 -27.52
N MET A 32 9.70 -4.99 -26.44
CA MET A 32 8.62 -4.60 -25.54
C MET A 32 8.50 -3.08 -25.48
N ARG A 33 7.27 -2.60 -25.41
CA ARG A 33 6.94 -1.29 -24.83
C ARG A 33 6.11 -1.52 -23.58
N LEU A 34 6.48 -0.81 -22.54
CA LEU A 34 5.70 -0.77 -21.31
C LEU A 34 5.36 0.70 -21.08
N GLU A 35 4.07 0.95 -20.89
CA GLU A 35 3.53 2.29 -20.67
C GLU A 35 2.70 2.27 -19.41
N LEU A 36 2.89 3.26 -18.54
CA LEU A 36 1.94 3.51 -17.47
C LEU A 36 0.59 3.89 -18.11
N LEU A 37 -0.50 3.36 -17.57
CA LEU A 37 -1.82 3.75 -18.05
C LEU A 37 -2.17 5.20 -17.67
N GLY A 38 -1.51 5.78 -16.66
CA GLY A 38 -1.58 7.20 -16.30
C GLY A 38 -0.22 7.91 -16.37
N GLN A 39 -0.17 9.21 -16.09
CA GLN A 39 1.11 9.95 -16.03
C GLN A 39 1.98 9.50 -14.84
N ARG A 40 1.34 9.15 -13.72
CA ARG A 40 1.95 8.63 -12.49
C ARG A 40 1.01 7.62 -11.84
N SER A 41 1.55 6.76 -10.99
CA SER A 41 0.75 5.82 -10.20
C SER A 41 0.17 6.47 -8.94
N ARG A 42 -0.75 5.77 -8.29
CA ARG A 42 -1.24 6.07 -6.94
C ARG A 42 -0.14 5.86 -5.89
N THR A 43 -0.05 6.70 -4.87
CA THR A 43 0.90 6.51 -3.76
C THR A 43 0.57 5.20 -3.02
N GLY A 44 1.53 4.28 -2.94
CA GLY A 44 1.39 3.02 -2.20
C GLY A 44 0.53 1.96 -2.88
N GLY A 45 -0.28 2.31 -3.88
CA GLY A 45 -1.16 1.37 -4.58
C GLY A 45 -0.45 0.53 -5.66
N PRO A 46 -1.17 -0.45 -6.22
CA PRO A 46 -0.71 -1.23 -7.37
C PRO A 46 -0.55 -0.33 -8.61
N VAL A 47 0.38 -0.71 -9.51
CA VAL A 47 0.74 0.14 -10.66
C VAL A 47 0.15 -0.44 -11.95
N PRO A 48 -0.88 0.20 -12.55
CA PRO A 48 -1.48 -0.27 -13.78
C PRO A 48 -0.59 0.06 -14.99
N VAL A 49 -0.23 -0.97 -15.76
CA VAL A 49 0.65 -0.85 -16.94
C VAL A 49 0.01 -1.51 -18.16
N GLN A 50 0.30 -0.97 -19.33
CA GLN A 50 0.06 -1.62 -20.60
C GLN A 50 1.37 -2.20 -21.11
N ILE A 51 1.36 -3.49 -21.43
CA ILE A 51 2.51 -4.20 -21.98
C ILE A 51 2.20 -4.52 -23.44
N LYS A 52 3.04 -4.03 -24.33
CA LYS A 52 3.02 -4.31 -25.76
C LYS A 52 4.28 -5.08 -26.16
N LEU A 53 4.10 -6.33 -26.59
CA LEU A 53 5.16 -7.17 -27.14
C LEU A 53 5.07 -7.16 -28.67
N GLU A 54 6.10 -6.64 -29.34
CA GLU A 54 6.21 -6.57 -30.80
C GLU A 54 7.10 -7.73 -31.27
N TYR A 55 6.52 -8.69 -31.99
CA TYR A 55 7.24 -9.86 -32.49
C TYR A 55 7.14 -9.98 -34.01
N SER A 56 8.30 -10.05 -34.68
CA SER A 56 8.41 -9.89 -36.14
C SER A 56 8.74 -11.17 -36.90
N ALA A 57 9.16 -12.24 -36.21
CA ALA A 57 9.49 -13.50 -36.85
C ALA A 57 8.23 -14.34 -37.16
N ASN A 58 8.32 -15.21 -38.16
CA ASN A 58 7.20 -16.04 -38.62
C ASN A 58 7.01 -17.33 -37.77
N GLN A 59 7.89 -17.60 -36.81
CA GLN A 59 7.82 -18.78 -35.94
C GLN A 59 7.06 -18.45 -34.66
N THR A 60 6.33 -19.38 -34.07
CA THR A 60 5.76 -19.14 -32.74
C THR A 60 6.89 -19.17 -31.71
N LEU A 61 6.94 -18.17 -30.83
CA LEU A 61 7.85 -18.13 -29.70
C LEU A 61 7.03 -18.26 -28.41
N GLN A 62 7.28 -19.30 -27.62
CA GLN A 62 6.64 -19.50 -26.33
C GLN A 62 7.70 -19.37 -25.23
N GLY A 63 7.33 -18.69 -24.14
CA GLY A 63 8.22 -18.49 -23.01
C GLY A 63 7.60 -17.58 -21.96
N ASP A 64 8.44 -17.09 -21.07
CA ASP A 64 8.02 -16.24 -19.96
C ASP A 64 8.44 -14.80 -20.18
N LEU A 65 7.57 -13.86 -19.83
CA LEU A 65 7.92 -12.45 -19.70
C LEU A 65 8.36 -12.19 -18.26
N VAL A 66 9.62 -11.80 -18.06
CA VAL A 66 10.21 -11.51 -16.74
C VAL A 66 10.50 -10.01 -16.64
N LEU A 67 9.91 -9.35 -15.65
CA LEU A 67 10.15 -7.96 -15.31
C LEU A 67 10.94 -7.91 -13.98
N GLU A 68 12.16 -7.40 -14.02
CA GLU A 68 12.93 -7.11 -12.80
C GLU A 68 12.76 -5.64 -12.45
N LEU A 69 12.24 -5.35 -11.25
CA LEU A 69 12.00 -4.00 -10.77
C LEU A 69 13.19 -3.55 -9.92
N HIS A 70 13.63 -2.30 -10.11
CA HIS A 70 14.79 -1.74 -9.43
C HIS A 70 14.51 -0.34 -8.86
N ASP A 71 15.03 -0.08 -7.66
CA ASP A 71 15.09 1.23 -7.00
C ASP A 71 16.43 1.92 -7.29
N SER A 72 16.56 2.65 -8.40
CA SER A 72 17.79 3.40 -8.67
C SER A 72 17.59 4.49 -9.72
N SER A 73 18.22 5.64 -9.53
CA SER A 73 18.14 6.78 -10.46
C SER A 73 19.12 6.75 -11.64
N THR A 74 20.15 5.90 -11.66
CA THR A 74 21.18 5.96 -12.73
C THR A 74 21.93 4.66 -13.04
N THR A 75 22.10 3.73 -12.10
CA THR A 75 22.81 2.47 -12.34
C THR A 75 22.04 1.26 -11.79
N LEU A 76 21.69 0.34 -12.70
CA LEU A 76 21.13 -0.96 -12.34
C LEU A 76 22.21 -1.79 -11.63
N HIS A 77 22.08 -1.94 -10.32
CA HIS A 77 22.88 -2.89 -9.55
C HIS A 77 22.00 -4.08 -9.17
N ALA A 78 22.60 -5.26 -8.99
CA ALA A 78 21.87 -6.41 -8.46
C ALA A 78 21.23 -6.10 -7.10
N GLU A 79 21.87 -5.22 -6.33
CA GLU A 79 21.44 -4.76 -5.00
C GLU A 79 20.29 -3.75 -5.04
N SER A 80 19.95 -3.16 -6.20
CA SER A 80 18.80 -2.28 -6.32
C SER A 80 17.51 -3.02 -6.69
N LYS A 81 17.55 -4.33 -6.91
CA LYS A 81 16.37 -5.11 -7.29
C LYS A 81 15.39 -5.20 -6.13
N THR A 82 14.15 -4.78 -6.36
CA THR A 82 13.09 -4.76 -5.33
C THR A 82 12.11 -5.91 -5.49
N ALA A 83 11.80 -6.31 -6.72
CA ALA A 83 10.89 -7.41 -7.02
C ALA A 83 11.19 -8.04 -8.39
N VAL A 84 10.72 -9.27 -8.59
CA VAL A 84 10.70 -9.93 -9.90
C VAL A 84 9.28 -10.38 -10.20
N ILE A 85 8.77 -10.07 -11.39
CA ILE A 85 7.44 -10.49 -11.84
C ILE A 85 7.62 -11.33 -13.10
N ARG A 86 7.09 -12.55 -13.11
CA ARG A 86 7.17 -13.50 -14.20
C ARG A 86 5.76 -13.85 -14.67
N PHE A 87 5.41 -13.40 -15.87
CA PHE A 87 4.21 -13.86 -16.57
C PHE A 87 4.57 -15.11 -17.36
N THR A 88 3.95 -16.24 -17.00
CA THR A 88 4.24 -17.54 -17.60
C THR A 88 3.43 -17.77 -18.87
N ASP A 89 3.90 -18.71 -19.70
CA ASP A 89 3.15 -19.25 -20.84
C ASP A 89 2.72 -18.21 -21.89
N ILE A 90 3.55 -17.19 -22.10
CA ILE A 90 3.33 -16.18 -23.12
C ILE A 90 3.69 -16.76 -24.50
N ALA A 91 2.67 -17.11 -25.28
CA ALA A 91 2.82 -17.41 -26.70
C ALA A 91 2.80 -16.13 -27.56
N LEU A 92 3.83 -15.95 -28.39
CA LEU A 92 3.96 -14.84 -29.33
C LEU A 92 3.87 -15.36 -30.76
N PHE A 93 3.01 -14.70 -31.54
CA PHE A 93 2.88 -14.88 -32.98
C PHE A 93 3.33 -13.59 -33.67
N LYS A 94 3.53 -13.65 -34.99
CA LYS A 94 3.85 -12.47 -35.78
C LYS A 94 2.80 -11.37 -35.55
N GLY A 95 3.23 -10.23 -35.05
CA GLY A 95 2.38 -9.08 -34.73
C GLY A 95 2.63 -8.52 -33.35
N ASP A 96 1.70 -7.66 -32.92
CA ASP A 96 1.72 -7.01 -31.62
C ASP A 96 0.78 -7.75 -30.67
N ARG A 97 1.27 -8.13 -29.49
CA ARG A 97 0.46 -8.61 -28.37
C ARG A 97 0.38 -7.52 -27.32
N ILE A 98 -0.80 -6.98 -27.10
CA ILE A 98 -1.07 -5.92 -26.11
C ILE A 98 -1.95 -6.50 -25.02
N PHE A 99 -1.58 -6.29 -23.77
CA PHE A 99 -2.43 -6.60 -22.63
C PHE A 99 -2.15 -5.64 -21.48
N ASN A 100 -3.18 -5.41 -20.66
CA ASN A 100 -3.05 -4.64 -19.43
C ASN A 100 -2.62 -5.58 -18.31
N ALA A 101 -1.72 -5.11 -17.46
CA ALA A 101 -1.26 -5.82 -16.27
C ALA A 101 -1.20 -4.83 -15.11
N VAL A 102 -1.11 -5.39 -13.91
CA VAL A 102 -0.89 -4.62 -12.69
C VAL A 102 0.38 -5.11 -12.04
N LEU A 103 1.28 -4.18 -11.72
CA LEU A 103 2.44 -4.47 -10.89
C LEU A 103 2.00 -4.41 -9.41
N PRO A 104 2.59 -5.25 -8.53
CA PRO A 104 2.25 -5.27 -7.12
C PRO A 104 2.45 -3.89 -6.49
N PRO A 105 1.72 -3.58 -5.41
CA PRO A 105 1.99 -2.41 -4.59
C PRO A 105 3.45 -2.39 -4.15
N THR A 106 4.28 -1.59 -4.82
CA THR A 106 5.68 -1.46 -4.48
C THR A 106 5.87 -0.33 -3.50
N VAL A 107 6.79 -0.56 -2.57
CA VAL A 107 7.31 0.44 -1.66
C VAL A 107 7.80 1.68 -2.41
N GLY A 108 7.54 2.88 -1.86
CA GLY A 108 7.92 4.16 -2.46
C GLY A 108 9.41 4.22 -2.81
N TYR A 109 9.70 4.55 -4.07
CA TYR A 109 11.06 4.68 -4.59
C TYR A 109 11.65 6.01 -4.15
N VAL A 110 12.84 5.98 -3.54
CA VAL A 110 13.49 7.17 -2.98
C VAL A 110 13.75 8.24 -4.05
N ASN A 111 13.94 7.80 -5.30
CA ASN A 111 14.29 8.66 -6.42
C ASN A 111 13.13 8.96 -7.37
N GLU A 112 11.88 8.68 -6.97
CA GLU A 112 10.68 8.91 -7.81
C GLU A 112 10.64 8.08 -9.10
N ASN A 113 11.59 7.16 -9.31
CA ASN A 113 11.70 6.37 -10.53
C ASN A 113 11.86 4.88 -10.19
N CYS A 114 11.04 4.03 -10.83
CA CYS A 114 11.22 2.59 -10.86
C CYS A 114 11.85 2.21 -12.21
N MET A 115 13.01 1.56 -12.18
CA MET A 115 13.65 1.05 -13.39
C MET A 115 13.26 -0.41 -13.59
N ILE A 116 12.67 -0.75 -14.73
CA ILE A 116 12.26 -2.12 -15.06
C ILE A 116 13.21 -2.69 -16.11
N SER A 117 13.82 -3.83 -15.82
CA SER A 117 14.61 -4.60 -16.78
C SER A 117 13.76 -5.74 -17.35
N PRO A 118 13.24 -5.62 -18.59
CA PRO A 118 12.36 -6.63 -19.17
C PRO A 118 13.14 -7.68 -19.96
N TRP A 119 12.78 -8.95 -19.74
CA TRP A 119 13.39 -10.11 -20.37
C TRP A 119 12.31 -11.06 -20.88
N PHE A 120 12.61 -11.77 -21.95
CA PHE A 120 11.82 -12.90 -22.42
C PHE A 120 12.65 -14.18 -22.31
N GLU A 121 12.18 -15.15 -21.56
CA GLU A 121 12.88 -16.42 -21.33
C GLU A 121 12.21 -17.52 -22.14
N ALA A 122 12.92 -18.05 -23.15
CA ALA A 122 12.45 -19.11 -24.03
C ALA A 122 13.59 -20.09 -24.35
N ASP A 123 13.32 -21.40 -24.32
CA ASP A 123 14.31 -22.45 -24.60
C ASP A 123 15.62 -22.32 -23.80
N GLY A 124 15.53 -21.90 -22.54
CA GLY A 124 16.69 -21.67 -21.66
C GLY A 124 17.54 -20.44 -22.04
N LYS A 125 17.07 -19.63 -23.00
CA LYS A 125 17.71 -18.37 -23.40
C LYS A 125 16.96 -17.18 -22.84
N ARG A 126 17.70 -16.20 -22.34
CA ARG A 126 17.17 -14.94 -21.83
C ARG A 126 17.39 -13.84 -22.86
N ILE A 127 16.31 -13.31 -23.43
CA ILE A 127 16.31 -12.31 -24.51
C ILE A 127 15.96 -10.94 -23.89
N PRO A 128 16.83 -9.92 -23.98
CA PRO A 128 16.50 -8.58 -23.51
C PRO A 128 15.43 -7.95 -24.41
N LEU A 129 14.38 -7.39 -23.80
CA LEU A 129 13.23 -6.85 -24.52
C LEU A 129 13.32 -5.34 -24.80
N SER A 130 14.20 -4.65 -24.09
CA SER A 130 14.52 -3.24 -24.30
C SER A 130 16.03 -3.12 -24.48
N VAL A 131 16.45 -2.64 -25.65
CA VAL A 131 17.86 -2.49 -26.01
C VAL A 131 18.14 -1.10 -26.58
N SER A 132 19.29 -0.56 -26.21
CA SER A 132 19.83 0.69 -26.75
C SER A 132 20.03 0.58 -28.25
N LYS A 133 19.52 1.57 -28.99
CA LYS A 133 19.76 1.69 -30.44
C LYS A 133 21.23 1.95 -30.77
N VAL A 134 22.05 2.38 -29.81
CA VAL A 134 23.45 2.78 -30.07
C VAL A 134 24.39 1.58 -29.92
N ASP A 135 24.30 0.85 -28.81
CA ASP A 135 25.24 -0.21 -28.45
C ASP A 135 24.59 -1.60 -28.29
N GLY A 136 23.28 -1.72 -28.50
CA GLY A 136 22.54 -2.99 -28.42
C GLY A 136 22.46 -3.57 -27.01
N LYS A 137 22.90 -2.83 -25.98
CA LYS A 137 22.84 -3.28 -24.60
C LYS A 137 21.42 -3.17 -24.04
N PRO A 138 21.04 -4.03 -23.08
CA PRO A 138 19.77 -3.91 -22.37
C PRO A 138 19.63 -2.52 -21.73
N VAL A 139 18.50 -1.86 -21.95
CA VAL A 139 18.17 -0.57 -21.34
C VAL A 139 16.90 -0.75 -20.53
N PRO A 140 16.89 -0.44 -19.22
CA PRO A 140 15.68 -0.50 -18.44
C PRO A 140 14.63 0.50 -18.93
N VAL A 141 13.35 0.15 -18.77
CA VAL A 141 12.22 1.04 -18.94
C VAL A 141 12.04 1.82 -17.64
N GLU A 142 11.98 3.14 -17.73
CA GLU A 142 11.74 4.01 -16.59
C GLU A 142 10.23 4.22 -16.39
N ILE A 143 9.77 3.98 -15.18
CA ILE A 143 8.41 4.31 -14.72
C ILE A 143 8.52 5.42 -13.68
N LEU A 144 7.78 6.50 -13.89
CA LEU A 144 7.66 7.58 -12.91
C LEU A 144 6.75 7.14 -11.76
N MET A 145 7.32 7.12 -10.57
CA MET A 145 6.65 6.79 -9.32
C MET A 145 6.45 8.05 -8.48
N PRO A 146 5.39 8.09 -7.66
CA PRO A 146 5.18 9.15 -6.67
C PRO A 146 6.39 9.39 -5.78
N SER A 147 6.68 10.66 -5.51
CA SER A 147 7.64 11.04 -4.48
C SER A 147 7.14 10.61 -3.10
N PRO A 148 8.01 10.13 -2.20
CA PRO A 148 7.62 9.89 -0.81
C PRO A 148 7.08 11.15 -0.11
N SER A 149 7.39 12.37 -0.59
CA SER A 149 6.87 13.61 0.00
C SER A 149 5.48 14.02 -0.48
N ASP A 150 5.02 13.49 -1.62
CA ASP A 150 3.77 13.88 -2.26
C ASP A 150 2.69 12.79 -2.12
N ARG A 151 1.43 13.21 -2.03
CA ARG A 151 0.30 12.29 -2.13
C ARG A 151 -0.23 12.30 -3.55
N HIS A 152 0.06 11.24 -4.28
CA HIS A 152 -0.52 11.00 -5.58
C HIS A 152 -1.81 10.21 -5.46
N THR A 153 -2.86 10.76 -6.05
CA THR A 153 -4.15 10.09 -6.19
C THR A 153 -4.43 9.79 -7.66
N LEU A 154 -5.18 8.74 -7.94
CA LEU A 154 -5.47 8.30 -9.30
C LEU A 154 -6.97 8.12 -9.53
N ILE A 155 -7.51 8.84 -10.52
CA ILE A 155 -8.89 8.74 -10.96
C ILE A 155 -8.94 7.98 -12.28
N CYS A 156 -9.77 6.94 -12.36
CA CYS A 156 -10.05 6.26 -13.62
C CYS A 156 -11.31 6.84 -14.28
N SER A 157 -11.13 7.58 -15.36
CA SER A 157 -12.19 8.19 -16.17
C SER A 157 -12.54 7.26 -17.33
N VAL A 158 -13.72 6.63 -17.27
CA VAL A 158 -14.12 5.60 -18.23
C VAL A 158 -15.10 6.16 -19.25
N SER A 159 -14.96 5.74 -20.51
CA SER A 159 -15.84 6.11 -21.60
C SER A 159 -16.15 4.94 -22.53
N ALA A 160 -17.37 4.93 -23.08
CA ALA A 160 -17.76 4.04 -24.17
C ALA A 160 -17.50 4.62 -25.57
N SER A 161 -17.10 5.89 -25.66
CA SER A 161 -16.81 6.56 -26.92
C SER A 161 -15.60 5.94 -27.62
N SER A 162 -15.64 5.88 -28.96
CA SER A 162 -14.48 5.50 -29.77
C SER A 162 -13.29 6.44 -29.54
N SER A 163 -13.59 7.70 -29.21
CA SER A 163 -12.62 8.76 -28.91
C SER A 163 -12.42 8.91 -27.40
N TYR A 164 -12.43 7.81 -26.64
CA TYR A 164 -12.28 7.80 -25.17
C TYR A 164 -11.07 8.59 -24.63
N LEU A 165 -10.02 8.86 -25.41
CA LEU A 165 -8.90 9.72 -24.98
C LEU A 165 -9.24 11.22 -24.96
N THR A 166 -10.27 11.62 -25.70
CA THR A 166 -10.80 12.98 -25.72
C THR A 166 -12.09 13.02 -24.90
N PRO A 167 -12.06 13.54 -23.67
CA PRO A 167 -13.25 13.61 -22.84
C PRO A 167 -14.32 14.52 -23.43
N SER A 168 -15.60 14.16 -23.24
CA SER A 168 -16.69 15.13 -23.39
C SER A 168 -16.51 16.31 -22.43
N ALA A 169 -17.23 17.42 -22.68
CA ALA A 169 -17.19 18.58 -21.80
C ALA A 169 -17.55 18.23 -20.34
N ASN A 170 -18.60 17.42 -20.16
CA ASN A 170 -19.05 16.98 -18.84
C ASN A 170 -18.05 16.04 -18.16
N ARG A 171 -17.49 15.08 -18.91
CA ARG A 171 -16.47 14.16 -18.36
C ARG A 171 -15.19 14.88 -17.99
N ALA A 172 -14.74 15.84 -18.81
CA ALA A 172 -13.59 16.67 -18.54
C ALA A 172 -13.82 17.53 -17.28
N PHE A 173 -14.99 18.15 -17.18
CA PHE A 173 -15.39 18.94 -16.03
C PHE A 173 -15.38 18.11 -14.74
N LEU A 174 -16.03 16.94 -14.73
CA LEU A 174 -16.04 16.05 -13.56
C LEU A 174 -14.64 15.58 -13.18
N SER A 175 -13.84 15.13 -14.16
CA SER A 175 -12.50 14.61 -13.89
C SER A 175 -11.58 15.67 -13.27
N ALA A 176 -11.76 16.94 -13.62
CA ALA A 176 -10.98 18.05 -13.06
C ALA A 176 -11.50 18.54 -11.69
N ASN A 177 -12.83 18.53 -11.48
CA ASN A 177 -13.44 19.15 -10.30
C ASN A 177 -13.76 18.17 -9.17
N VAL A 178 -13.82 16.86 -9.45
CA VAL A 178 -14.04 15.83 -8.43
C VAL A 178 -12.71 15.41 -7.76
N ALA A 179 -11.57 15.92 -8.21
CA ALA A 179 -10.28 15.71 -7.54
C ALA A 179 -10.16 16.51 -6.23
N LEU A 180 -9.25 16.09 -5.34
CA LEU A 180 -8.89 16.86 -4.14
C LEU A 180 -7.93 18.02 -4.43
N GLU A 181 -7.17 17.97 -5.53
CA GLU A 181 -6.14 18.97 -5.86
C GLU A 181 -6.66 20.42 -5.93
N PRO A 182 -7.85 20.72 -6.49
CA PRO A 182 -8.42 22.08 -6.47
C PRO A 182 -8.67 22.64 -5.06
N PHE A 183 -8.70 21.78 -4.04
CA PHE A 183 -8.90 22.15 -2.64
C PHE A 183 -7.60 22.21 -1.83
N ASN A 184 -6.44 22.00 -2.48
CA ASN A 184 -5.16 22.31 -1.87
C ASN A 184 -5.16 23.76 -1.36
N PRO A 185 -4.41 24.06 -0.28
CA PRO A 185 -4.38 25.42 0.23
C PRO A 185 -3.63 26.25 -0.80
N GLU A 186 -4.29 27.26 -1.36
CA GLU A 186 -3.57 28.29 -2.08
C GLU A 186 -2.75 29.06 -1.05
N PHE A 187 -1.47 28.73 -0.93
CA PHE A 187 -0.49 29.60 -0.28
C PHE A 187 -0.32 30.83 -1.18
N GLY A 188 -1.34 31.70 -1.15
CA GLY A 188 -1.39 32.94 -1.90
C GLY A 188 -0.09 33.67 -1.68
N ASP A 189 0.56 34.00 -2.79
CA ASP A 189 1.69 34.91 -2.95
C ASP A 189 2.35 35.27 -1.61
N ALA A 190 3.43 34.58 -1.23
CA ALA A 190 4.21 34.75 0.00
C ALA A 190 4.60 36.21 0.32
N THR A 191 4.36 37.11 -0.63
CA THR A 191 4.27 38.57 -0.60
C THR A 191 3.32 39.11 0.48
N SER A 192 2.12 38.55 0.67
CA SER A 192 1.12 39.08 1.62
C SER A 192 1.47 38.80 3.09
N LEU A 193 2.17 37.68 3.36
CA LEU A 193 2.64 37.30 4.70
C LEU A 193 4.05 37.85 5.04
N GLY A 194 4.65 38.68 4.18
CA GLY A 194 5.99 39.25 4.39
C GLY A 194 7.15 38.25 4.28
N LEU A 195 6.90 37.05 3.74
CA LEU A 195 7.86 35.92 3.70
C LEU A 195 8.79 35.95 2.48
N VAL A 196 8.62 36.90 1.55
CA VAL A 196 9.46 37.07 0.34
C VAL A 196 10.93 37.33 0.65
N GLN A 197 11.24 37.99 1.78
CA GLN A 197 12.64 38.26 2.15
C GLN A 197 13.44 36.97 2.46
N LEU A 198 12.78 35.84 2.70
CA LEU A 198 13.42 34.55 2.98
C LEU A 198 13.95 33.83 1.74
N ASN A 199 13.41 34.12 0.56
CA ASN A 199 13.81 33.49 -0.71
C ASN A 199 15.13 34.03 -1.27
N ASN A 200 15.59 35.20 -0.83
CA ASN A 200 16.81 35.86 -1.35
C ASN A 200 18.07 35.58 -0.52
N LEU A 201 18.03 34.67 0.46
CA LEU A 201 19.18 34.34 1.31
C LEU A 201 19.99 33.16 0.73
N PRO A 202 21.33 33.27 0.61
CA PRO A 202 22.18 32.19 0.11
C PRO A 202 22.12 30.97 1.04
N GLY A 203 21.84 29.78 0.50
CA GLY A 203 21.81 28.52 1.25
C GLY A 203 20.45 28.12 1.82
N ASN A 204 19.38 28.89 1.56
CA ASN A 204 18.02 28.47 1.85
C ASN A 204 17.47 27.59 0.73
N ARG A 205 17.13 26.34 1.05
CA ARG A 205 16.20 25.57 0.21
C ARG A 205 14.89 26.35 0.23
N SER A 206 14.55 26.89 -0.93
CA SER A 206 13.50 27.87 -1.17
C SER A 206 12.17 27.53 -0.49
N PHE A 207 11.37 28.55 -0.19
CA PHE A 207 9.95 28.42 0.20
C PHE A 207 9.15 27.62 -0.85
N THR A 208 9.66 27.47 -2.08
CA THR A 208 9.14 26.51 -3.08
C THR A 208 9.25 25.04 -2.67
N SER A 209 10.08 24.67 -1.69
CA SER A 209 10.03 23.34 -1.06
C SER A 209 8.84 23.16 -0.11
N MET A 210 8.21 24.25 0.35
CA MET A 210 6.89 24.21 1.02
C MET A 210 5.74 24.14 0.02
N LYS A 211 5.93 24.53 -1.25
CA LYS A 211 4.99 24.22 -2.35
C LYS A 211 4.97 22.72 -2.70
N GLY A 212 5.92 21.91 -2.23
CA GLY A 212 6.02 20.47 -2.50
C GLY A 212 5.27 19.58 -1.51
N ARG A 213 4.07 19.99 -1.09
CA ARG A 213 3.21 19.22 -0.16
C ARG A 213 1.74 19.35 -0.58
N SER A 214 1.45 18.86 -1.77
CA SER A 214 0.12 18.91 -2.39
C SER A 214 -0.41 17.49 -2.58
N VAL A 215 -1.73 17.32 -2.47
CA VAL A 215 -2.34 16.20 -3.19
C VAL A 215 -2.25 16.51 -4.68
N VAL A 216 -1.55 15.63 -5.40
CA VAL A 216 -1.46 15.65 -6.86
C VAL A 216 -2.45 14.62 -7.36
N HIS A 217 -3.41 15.05 -8.17
CA HIS A 217 -4.32 14.12 -8.82
C HIS A 217 -3.80 13.77 -10.22
N ASN A 218 -4.02 12.51 -10.60
CA ASN A 218 -3.78 12.04 -11.95
C ASN A 218 -5.07 11.44 -12.47
N VAL A 219 -5.38 11.68 -13.74
CA VAL A 219 -6.53 11.08 -14.41
C VAL A 219 -6.02 10.14 -15.49
N VAL A 220 -6.50 8.91 -15.46
CA VAL A 220 -6.31 7.94 -16.55
C VAL A 220 -7.63 7.77 -17.29
N SER A 221 -7.60 7.75 -18.62
CA SER A 221 -8.78 7.52 -19.45
C SER A 221 -8.82 6.08 -19.97
N TRP A 222 -9.87 5.33 -19.64
CA TRP A 222 -10.05 3.94 -20.07
C TRP A 222 -11.27 3.77 -20.96
N ARG A 223 -11.19 2.82 -21.90
CA ARG A 223 -12.38 2.33 -22.58
C ARG A 223 -13.15 1.43 -21.62
N VAL A 224 -14.48 1.46 -21.72
CA VAL A 224 -15.35 0.53 -20.98
C VAL A 224 -14.99 -0.94 -21.23
N THR A 225 -14.56 -1.29 -22.44
CA THR A 225 -14.13 -2.66 -22.80
C THR A 225 -12.80 -3.07 -22.18
N GLU A 226 -12.02 -2.11 -21.68
CA GLU A 226 -10.72 -2.33 -21.03
C GLU A 226 -10.85 -2.35 -19.50
N LEU A 227 -12.05 -2.10 -18.96
CA LEU A 227 -12.30 -2.25 -17.53
C LEU A 227 -12.08 -3.72 -17.10
N PRO A 228 -11.37 -3.94 -15.98
CA PRO A 228 -11.07 -5.25 -15.46
C PRO A 228 -12.33 -5.90 -14.89
N GLU A 229 -12.40 -7.21 -14.99
CA GLU A 229 -13.44 -8.02 -14.35
C GLU A 229 -13.07 -8.34 -12.90
N ALA A 230 -11.77 -8.36 -12.58
CA ALA A 230 -11.28 -8.67 -11.24
C ALA A 230 -11.31 -7.42 -10.33
N PRO A 231 -11.90 -7.49 -9.13
CA PRO A 231 -12.10 -6.34 -8.26
C PRO A 231 -10.79 -5.72 -7.76
N LEU A 232 -9.76 -6.55 -7.53
CA LEU A 232 -8.45 -6.06 -7.05
C LEU A 232 -7.75 -5.12 -8.02
N MET A 233 -8.02 -5.21 -9.32
CA MET A 233 -7.41 -4.32 -10.32
C MET A 233 -7.86 -2.87 -10.13
N TYR A 234 -9.03 -2.65 -9.52
CA TYR A 234 -9.54 -1.30 -9.21
C TYR A 234 -8.84 -0.67 -8.00
N CYS A 235 -8.11 -1.44 -7.18
CA CYS A 235 -7.31 -0.90 -6.07
C CYS A 235 -6.17 0.03 -6.53
N ALA A 236 -5.88 0.07 -7.84
CA ALA A 236 -5.00 1.08 -8.44
C ALA A 236 -5.58 2.50 -8.37
N PHE A 237 -6.89 2.63 -8.17
CA PHE A 237 -7.62 3.89 -8.25
C PHE A 237 -8.15 4.32 -6.88
N ASP A 238 -8.20 5.62 -6.64
CA ASP A 238 -8.94 6.21 -5.53
C ASP A 238 -10.41 6.39 -5.89
N LEU A 239 -10.70 6.70 -7.16
CA LEU A 239 -12.04 6.99 -7.68
C LEU A 239 -12.18 6.48 -9.13
N VAL A 240 -13.34 5.89 -9.44
CA VAL A 240 -13.75 5.55 -10.81
C VAL A 240 -14.88 6.48 -11.23
N ILE A 241 -14.80 7.05 -12.43
CA ILE A 241 -15.84 7.85 -13.06
C ILE A 241 -16.36 7.10 -14.29
N LEU A 242 -17.66 6.81 -14.34
CA LEU A 242 -18.34 6.25 -15.50
C LEU A 242 -19.11 7.37 -16.21
N ALA A 243 -18.70 7.72 -17.43
CA ALA A 243 -19.33 8.76 -18.23
C ALA A 243 -19.27 8.39 -19.72
N ASP A 244 -19.78 9.24 -20.60
CA ASP A 244 -19.84 9.06 -22.05
C ASP A 244 -20.35 7.67 -22.44
N GLY A 245 -21.50 7.29 -21.90
CA GLY A 245 -22.18 6.01 -22.15
C GLY A 245 -21.52 4.78 -21.54
N ALA A 246 -20.52 4.95 -20.67
CA ALA A 246 -19.79 3.81 -20.08
C ALA A 246 -20.73 2.83 -19.35
N VAL A 247 -21.70 3.32 -18.56
CA VAL A 247 -22.61 2.45 -17.80
C VAL A 247 -23.43 1.54 -18.72
N GLY A 248 -23.99 2.10 -19.80
CA GLY A 248 -24.80 1.36 -20.79
C GLY A 248 -24.01 0.31 -21.59
N ARG A 249 -22.69 0.25 -21.45
CA ARG A 249 -21.83 -0.74 -22.12
C ARG A 249 -21.08 -1.68 -21.17
N LEU A 250 -21.29 -1.55 -19.86
CA LEU A 250 -20.73 -2.49 -18.91
C LEU A 250 -21.27 -3.90 -19.15
N THR A 251 -20.35 -4.86 -19.19
CA THR A 251 -20.69 -6.28 -19.11
C THR A 251 -21.00 -6.66 -17.66
N GLN A 252 -21.65 -7.80 -17.44
CA GLN A 252 -21.95 -8.27 -16.09
C GLN A 252 -20.67 -8.54 -15.26
N PRO A 253 -19.64 -9.25 -15.77
CA PRO A 253 -18.41 -9.48 -14.99
C PRO A 253 -17.70 -8.18 -14.59
N GLN A 254 -17.65 -7.20 -15.49
CA GLN A 254 -17.07 -5.88 -15.19
C GLN A 254 -17.86 -5.13 -14.13
N PHE A 255 -19.19 -5.16 -14.20
CA PHE A 255 -20.03 -4.56 -13.17
C PHE A 255 -19.83 -5.26 -11.81
N GLU A 256 -19.80 -6.59 -11.75
CA GLU A 256 -19.56 -7.32 -10.50
C GLU A 256 -18.19 -6.98 -9.89
N GLY A 257 -17.12 -6.95 -10.70
CA GLY A 257 -15.79 -6.56 -10.25
C GLY A 257 -15.76 -5.13 -9.68
N LEU A 258 -16.39 -4.18 -10.38
CA LEU A 258 -16.51 -2.81 -9.89
C LEU A 258 -17.35 -2.72 -8.61
N TYR A 259 -18.50 -3.41 -8.58
CA TYR A 259 -19.42 -3.44 -7.46
C TYR A 259 -18.74 -3.95 -6.18
N ARG A 260 -18.01 -5.07 -6.28
CA ARG A 260 -17.24 -5.66 -5.17
C ARG A 260 -16.15 -4.74 -4.66
N TRP A 261 -15.43 -4.06 -5.56
CA TRP A 261 -14.46 -3.05 -5.17
C TRP A 261 -15.10 -1.87 -4.44
N VAL A 262 -16.26 -1.39 -4.90
CA VAL A 262 -17.02 -0.34 -4.21
C VAL A 262 -17.45 -0.84 -2.83
N GLN A 263 -18.08 -2.02 -2.71
CA GLN A 263 -18.47 -2.61 -1.43
C GLN A 263 -17.30 -2.71 -0.44
N ALA A 264 -16.09 -2.99 -0.92
CA ALA A 264 -14.89 -3.08 -0.11
C ALA A 264 -14.29 -1.72 0.32
N GLY A 265 -14.86 -0.60 -0.12
CA GLY A 265 -14.38 0.76 0.19
C GLY A 265 -13.96 1.58 -1.02
N GLY A 266 -14.25 1.16 -2.25
CA GLY A 266 -14.03 1.98 -3.44
C GLY A 266 -14.98 3.19 -3.53
N SER A 267 -14.60 4.17 -4.35
CA SER A 267 -15.44 5.34 -4.65
C SER A 267 -15.81 5.37 -6.13
N LEU A 268 -17.08 5.56 -6.44
CA LEU A 268 -17.64 5.52 -7.79
C LEU A 268 -18.51 6.75 -8.05
N CYS A 269 -18.23 7.44 -9.17
CA CYS A 269 -19.04 8.53 -9.68
C CYS A 269 -19.64 8.14 -11.03
N ILE A 270 -20.95 8.31 -11.20
CA ILE A 270 -21.70 7.93 -12.40
C ILE A 270 -22.31 9.19 -13.01
N LEU A 271 -22.05 9.40 -14.29
CA LEU A 271 -22.75 10.34 -15.16
C LEU A 271 -23.54 9.53 -16.20
N PRO A 272 -24.87 9.40 -16.06
CA PRO A 272 -25.71 8.65 -16.99
C PRO A 272 -26.10 9.53 -18.18
N ASP A 273 -25.15 9.75 -19.10
CA ASP A 273 -25.27 10.68 -20.23
C ASP A 273 -25.69 10.05 -21.57
N GLU A 274 -25.88 8.74 -21.60
CA GLU A 274 -26.49 8.01 -22.72
C GLU A 274 -27.57 7.04 -22.21
N PRO A 275 -28.54 6.67 -23.06
CA PRO A 275 -29.56 5.68 -22.73
C PRO A 275 -28.99 4.34 -22.25
N MET A 276 -29.67 3.74 -21.28
CA MET A 276 -29.28 2.49 -20.63
C MET A 276 -30.36 1.43 -20.79
N THR A 277 -29.95 0.16 -20.82
CA THR A 277 -30.93 -0.94 -20.79
C THR A 277 -31.47 -1.12 -19.38
N ALA A 278 -32.64 -1.77 -19.25
CA ALA A 278 -33.21 -2.12 -17.94
C ALA A 278 -32.21 -2.89 -17.03
N ARG A 279 -31.33 -3.71 -17.63
CA ARG A 279 -30.26 -4.41 -16.89
C ARG A 279 -29.25 -3.44 -16.28
N HIS A 280 -28.87 -2.40 -17.01
CA HIS A 280 -27.91 -1.39 -16.52
C HIS A 280 -28.53 -0.47 -15.48
N VAL A 281 -29.82 -0.18 -15.59
CA VAL A 281 -30.56 0.55 -14.54
C VAL A 281 -30.58 -0.27 -13.26
N GLU A 282 -30.78 -1.59 -13.35
CA GLU A 282 -30.71 -2.48 -12.19
C GLU A 282 -29.31 -2.53 -11.56
N TYR A 283 -28.25 -2.46 -12.37
CA TYR A 283 -26.89 -2.31 -11.87
C TYR A 283 -26.74 -1.04 -11.02
N VAL A 284 -27.27 0.09 -11.49
CA VAL A 284 -27.26 1.34 -10.72
C VAL A 284 -28.10 1.20 -9.45
N ARG A 285 -29.29 0.61 -9.50
CA ARG A 285 -30.12 0.37 -8.30
C ARG A 285 -29.41 -0.46 -7.23
N ARG A 286 -28.70 -1.51 -7.65
CA ARG A 286 -27.95 -2.37 -6.73
C ARG A 286 -26.85 -1.60 -5.97
N LEU A 287 -26.27 -0.56 -6.57
CA LEU A 287 -25.33 0.33 -5.89
C LEU A 287 -25.98 1.19 -4.78
N PHE A 288 -27.30 1.32 -4.79
CA PHE A 288 -28.08 2.07 -3.81
C PHE A 288 -28.89 1.16 -2.88
N ARG A 289 -28.61 -0.17 -2.85
CA ARG A 289 -29.42 -1.16 -2.11
C ARG A 289 -29.61 -0.88 -0.62
N GLU A 290 -28.69 -0.12 -0.02
CA GLU A 290 -28.73 0.24 1.40
C GLU A 290 -29.76 1.34 1.70
N ASP A 291 -30.18 2.10 0.69
CA ASP A 291 -31.23 3.11 0.77
C ASP A 291 -32.35 2.74 -0.20
N ALA A 292 -33.34 2.00 0.32
CA ALA A 292 -34.47 1.50 -0.46
C ALA A 292 -35.25 2.63 -1.16
N GLU A 293 -35.39 3.80 -0.50
CA GLU A 293 -36.10 4.94 -1.08
C GLU A 293 -35.34 5.51 -2.29
N LEU A 294 -34.01 5.68 -2.17
CA LEU A 294 -33.19 6.12 -3.28
C LEU A 294 -33.12 5.08 -4.41
N ALA A 295 -33.01 3.79 -4.08
CA ALA A 295 -33.00 2.73 -5.07
C ALA A 295 -34.30 2.69 -5.90
N GLU A 296 -35.46 2.88 -5.25
CA GLU A 296 -36.77 2.95 -5.92
C GLU A 296 -36.96 4.22 -6.76
N ALA A 297 -36.30 5.32 -6.37
CA ALA A 297 -36.32 6.58 -7.10
C ALA A 297 -35.54 6.54 -8.41
N ILE A 298 -34.62 5.59 -8.58
CA ILE A 298 -33.84 5.39 -9.81
C ILE A 298 -34.69 4.56 -10.79
N ARG A 299 -35.06 5.14 -11.93
CA ARG A 299 -35.90 4.51 -12.96
C ARG A 299 -35.36 4.81 -14.35
N SER A 300 -35.88 4.10 -15.35
CA SER A 300 -35.70 4.45 -16.76
C SER A 300 -37.02 4.98 -17.29
N ASP A 301 -36.97 6.00 -18.13
CA ASP A 301 -38.11 6.34 -18.97
C ASP A 301 -38.20 5.42 -20.20
N ASP A 302 -39.20 5.70 -21.05
CA ASP A 302 -39.46 4.96 -22.29
C ASP A 302 -38.31 5.08 -23.32
N ASP A 303 -37.49 6.12 -23.21
CA ASP A 303 -36.34 6.39 -24.10
C ASP A 303 -35.04 5.73 -23.58
N GLY A 304 -35.08 5.10 -22.40
CA GLY A 304 -33.93 4.47 -21.78
C GLY A 304 -33.08 5.41 -20.93
N GLU A 305 -33.50 6.67 -20.76
CA GLU A 305 -32.78 7.66 -19.99
C GLU A 305 -33.03 7.45 -18.49
N LEU A 306 -31.99 7.69 -17.68
CA LEU A 306 -32.12 7.54 -16.23
C LEU A 306 -32.94 8.68 -15.65
N VAL A 307 -34.16 8.36 -15.19
CA VAL A 307 -35.00 9.28 -14.44
C VAL A 307 -34.82 9.03 -12.96
N ILE A 308 -34.47 10.10 -12.26
CA ILE A 308 -34.36 10.13 -10.81
C ILE A 308 -35.60 10.86 -10.28
N ASP A 309 -36.50 10.12 -9.64
CA ASP A 309 -37.74 10.64 -9.03
C ASP A 309 -37.50 11.36 -7.68
N ALA A 310 -36.24 11.64 -7.32
CA ALA A 310 -35.88 12.45 -6.16
C ALA A 310 -36.33 13.92 -6.32
N LYS A 311 -36.22 14.73 -5.25
CA LYS A 311 -36.60 16.15 -5.28
C LYS A 311 -35.99 16.85 -6.51
N PRO A 312 -36.78 17.58 -7.32
CA PRO A 312 -36.35 18.08 -8.63
C PRO A 312 -35.15 19.05 -8.59
N THR A 313 -34.75 19.52 -7.41
CA THR A 313 -33.64 20.44 -7.18
C THR A 313 -32.29 19.77 -6.90
N GLU A 314 -32.25 18.45 -6.67
CA GLU A 314 -31.00 17.74 -6.36
C GLU A 314 -30.32 17.23 -7.64
N ASN A 315 -29.16 17.80 -7.97
CA ASN A 315 -28.35 17.40 -9.13
C ASN A 315 -27.40 16.23 -8.84
N ILE A 316 -27.22 15.89 -7.56
CA ILE A 316 -26.27 14.87 -7.11
C ILE A 316 -27.02 13.97 -6.13
N LEU A 317 -27.06 12.68 -6.42
CA LEU A 317 -27.42 11.66 -5.45
C LEU A 317 -26.16 11.02 -4.89
N THR A 318 -26.12 10.79 -3.58
CA THR A 318 -25.01 10.10 -2.93
C THR A 318 -25.53 8.99 -2.04
N ALA A 319 -24.92 7.81 -2.11
CA ALA A 319 -25.27 6.67 -1.28
C ALA A 319 -24.04 5.87 -0.85
N TYR A 320 -24.19 5.19 0.28
CA TYR A 320 -23.24 4.17 0.72
C TYR A 320 -23.52 2.87 -0.03
N CYS A 321 -22.45 2.12 -0.27
CA CYS A 321 -22.51 0.81 -0.88
C CYS A 321 -21.42 -0.03 -0.23
N GLY A 322 -21.79 -0.83 0.77
CA GLY A 322 -20.87 -1.42 1.71
C GLY A 322 -20.06 -0.37 2.45
N LEU A 323 -18.73 -0.52 2.39
CA LEU A 323 -17.77 0.46 2.92
C LEU A 323 -17.48 1.61 1.92
N GLY A 324 -18.01 1.50 0.71
CA GLY A 324 -17.77 2.39 -0.41
C GLY A 324 -18.65 3.64 -0.44
N ARG A 325 -18.44 4.40 -1.51
CA ARG A 325 -19.19 5.63 -1.79
C ARG A 325 -19.61 5.64 -3.25
N VAL A 326 -20.89 5.90 -3.51
CA VAL A 326 -21.42 6.02 -4.86
C VAL A 326 -22.11 7.37 -5.01
N ALA A 327 -21.77 8.09 -6.07
CA ALA A 327 -22.46 9.31 -6.46
C ALA A 327 -23.00 9.18 -7.88
N VAL A 328 -24.26 9.58 -8.09
CA VAL A 328 -24.86 9.73 -9.42
C VAL A 328 -25.10 11.22 -9.65
N VAL A 329 -24.43 11.76 -10.65
CA VAL A 329 -24.60 13.15 -11.08
C VAL A 329 -25.61 13.16 -12.21
N ARG A 330 -26.70 13.93 -12.07
CA ARG A 330 -27.73 14.02 -13.09
C ARG A 330 -27.15 14.53 -14.41
N SER A 331 -27.51 13.90 -15.52
CA SER A 331 -27.06 14.33 -16.84
C SER A 331 -27.67 15.67 -17.22
N HIS A 332 -26.83 16.56 -17.75
CA HIS A 332 -27.18 17.90 -18.24
C HIS A 332 -26.35 18.21 -19.48
N THR A 333 -26.89 19.01 -20.41
CA THR A 333 -26.15 19.41 -21.62
C THR A 333 -24.87 20.20 -21.31
N ASP A 334 -24.91 21.02 -20.26
CA ASP A 334 -23.76 21.76 -19.74
C ASP A 334 -23.71 21.63 -18.21
N LEU A 335 -23.01 20.58 -17.75
CA LEU A 335 -22.91 20.28 -16.33
C LEU A 335 -22.21 21.39 -15.53
N ALA A 336 -21.29 22.12 -16.15
CA ALA A 336 -20.55 23.20 -15.51
C ALA A 336 -21.44 24.41 -15.17
N SER A 337 -22.49 24.63 -15.97
CA SER A 337 -23.48 25.68 -15.70
C SER A 337 -24.45 25.35 -14.57
N VAL A 338 -24.59 24.05 -14.25
CA VAL A 338 -25.61 23.55 -13.31
C VAL A 338 -25.04 23.27 -11.92
N LEU A 339 -23.82 22.71 -11.85
CA LEU A 339 -23.20 22.40 -10.56
C LEU A 339 -22.52 23.63 -9.96
N THR A 340 -22.99 24.05 -8.78
CA THR A 340 -22.38 25.14 -8.02
C THR A 340 -21.11 24.69 -7.31
N THR A 341 -20.27 25.64 -6.87
CA THR A 341 -19.06 25.33 -6.07
C THR A 341 -19.37 24.53 -4.80
N PRO A 342 -20.44 24.82 -4.03
CA PRO A 342 -20.87 23.95 -2.94
C PRO A 342 -21.32 22.55 -3.37
N ASP A 343 -21.95 22.39 -4.54
CA ASP A 343 -22.32 21.07 -5.05
C ASP A 343 -21.09 20.20 -5.32
N ILE A 344 -20.07 20.78 -5.97
CA ILE A 344 -18.78 20.13 -6.20
C ILE A 344 -18.11 19.79 -4.87
N GLY A 345 -18.08 20.75 -3.93
CA GLY A 345 -17.51 20.54 -2.59
C GLY A 345 -18.18 19.39 -1.83
N ARG A 346 -19.51 19.29 -1.87
CA ARG A 346 -20.26 18.16 -1.30
C ARG A 346 -19.94 16.83 -1.98
N LEU A 347 -19.88 16.83 -3.31
CA LEU A 347 -19.54 15.63 -4.10
C LEU A 347 -18.13 15.12 -3.76
N VAL A 348 -17.14 16.02 -3.75
CA VAL A 348 -15.75 15.70 -3.43
C VAL A 348 -15.64 15.23 -1.98
N ALA A 349 -16.24 15.95 -1.04
CA ALA A 349 -16.18 15.58 0.36
C ALA A 349 -16.81 14.20 0.62
N PHE A 350 -17.89 13.87 -0.10
CA PHE A 350 -18.50 12.55 -0.03
C PHE A 350 -17.61 11.45 -0.62
N LEU A 351 -17.15 11.61 -1.87
CA LEU A 351 -16.38 10.59 -2.59
C LEU A 351 -14.99 10.35 -1.99
N TRP A 352 -14.34 11.39 -1.47
CA TRP A 352 -13.04 11.30 -0.82
C TRP A 352 -13.11 11.15 0.70
N ARG A 353 -14.33 11.10 1.26
CA ARG A 353 -14.55 10.95 2.70
C ARG A 353 -13.83 12.04 3.50
N VAL A 354 -13.91 13.26 3.01
CA VAL A 354 -13.30 14.44 3.66
C VAL A 354 -14.00 14.68 4.98
N ARG A 355 -13.20 14.99 6.00
CA ARG A 355 -13.69 15.29 7.35
C ARG A 355 -14.71 16.43 7.36
N ASP A 356 -15.70 16.29 8.23
CA ASP A 356 -16.79 17.26 8.37
C ASP A 356 -16.32 18.64 8.86
N SER A 357 -15.20 18.68 9.57
CA SER A 357 -14.59 19.91 10.07
C SER A 357 -13.96 20.79 8.98
N LEU A 358 -13.79 20.28 7.76
CA LEU A 358 -13.06 20.97 6.69
C LEU A 358 -13.98 21.73 5.72
N ALA A 359 -13.49 22.87 5.23
CA ALA A 359 -14.24 23.75 4.35
C ALA A 359 -14.45 23.20 2.92
N VAL A 360 -13.84 22.06 2.58
CA VAL A 360 -14.02 21.36 1.28
C VAL A 360 -15.49 21.12 0.97
N ARG A 361 -16.30 20.76 1.98
CA ARG A 361 -17.75 20.56 1.84
C ARG A 361 -18.50 21.79 1.33
N LEU A 362 -17.96 22.98 1.59
CA LEU A 362 -18.51 24.27 1.15
C LEU A 362 -17.84 24.78 -0.14
N GLY A 363 -16.92 23.99 -0.69
CA GLY A 363 -16.13 24.35 -1.87
C GLY A 363 -14.87 25.17 -1.56
N GLY A 364 -14.48 25.30 -0.28
CA GLY A 364 -13.25 25.97 0.15
C GLY A 364 -12.07 25.01 0.31
N PRO A 365 -10.84 25.52 0.46
CA PRO A 365 -9.66 24.68 0.66
C PRO A 365 -9.77 23.86 1.96
N TRP A 366 -9.06 22.73 2.02
CA TRP A 366 -9.01 21.87 3.21
C TRP A 366 -8.20 22.44 4.39
N TYR A 367 -7.77 23.71 4.29
CA TYR A 367 -7.07 24.43 5.34
C TYR A 367 -7.58 25.88 5.39
N THR A 368 -7.84 26.42 6.58
CA THR A 368 -8.29 27.82 6.74
C THR A 368 -7.16 28.71 7.23
N VAL A 369 -7.08 29.94 6.70
CA VAL A 369 -6.10 30.96 7.11
C VAL A 369 -6.15 31.21 8.62
N GLU A 370 -7.34 31.09 9.24
CA GLU A 370 -7.56 31.23 10.68
C GLU A 370 -6.81 30.20 11.53
N GLN A 371 -6.61 28.97 11.04
CA GLN A 371 -5.81 27.96 11.76
C GLN A 371 -4.32 28.34 11.77
N PHE A 372 -3.81 28.89 10.67
CA PHE A 372 -2.45 29.42 10.57
C PHE A 372 -2.26 30.69 11.41
N GLU A 373 -3.22 31.61 11.37
CA GLU A 373 -3.22 32.82 12.22
C GLU A 373 -3.32 32.47 13.71
N GLY A 374 -4.14 31.47 14.07
CA GLY A 374 -4.23 30.93 15.42
C GLY A 374 -2.90 30.38 15.90
N LEU A 375 -2.13 29.73 15.02
CA LEU A 375 -0.77 29.27 15.31
C LEU A 375 0.21 30.42 15.49
N LEU A 376 0.18 31.43 14.61
CA LEU A 376 0.98 32.65 14.75
C LEU A 376 0.65 33.42 16.04
N SER A 377 -0.57 33.29 16.56
CA SER A 377 -1.01 33.93 17.80
C SER A 377 -0.55 33.23 19.08
N ARG A 378 0.06 32.04 18.99
CA ARG A 378 0.56 31.34 20.19
C ARG A 378 1.73 32.08 20.83
N LYS A 379 1.75 32.15 22.16
CA LYS A 379 2.76 32.90 22.93
C LYS A 379 4.19 32.35 22.83
N ASP A 380 4.33 31.07 22.48
CA ASP A 380 5.60 30.40 22.27
C ASP A 380 6.16 30.62 20.85
N VAL A 381 5.36 31.18 19.94
CA VAL A 381 5.78 31.57 18.59
C VAL A 381 6.33 32.99 18.63
N HIS A 382 7.57 33.13 18.18
CA HIS A 382 8.26 34.41 18.11
C HIS A 382 8.58 34.76 16.66
N GLN A 383 8.30 36.00 16.30
CA GLN A 383 8.67 36.56 15.00
C GLN A 383 10.10 37.12 15.06
N TYR A 384 10.93 36.75 14.09
CA TYR A 384 12.30 37.24 13.91
C TYR A 384 12.48 37.80 12.49
N PRO A 385 13.53 38.60 12.23
CA PRO A 385 13.80 39.16 10.89
C PRO A 385 14.00 38.10 9.79
N ARG A 386 14.21 36.82 10.17
CA ARG A 386 14.41 35.68 9.26
C ARG A 386 13.30 34.63 9.35
N GLY A 387 12.11 34.97 9.84
CA GLY A 387 10.97 34.05 9.93
C GLY A 387 10.41 33.91 11.35
N PHE A 388 9.71 32.82 11.63
CA PHE A 388 9.11 32.55 12.93
C PHE A 388 9.83 31.36 13.61
N TYR A 389 9.92 31.31 14.94
CA TYR A 389 10.38 30.13 15.70
C TYR A 389 9.52 29.85 16.95
N VAL A 390 9.42 28.57 17.37
CA VAL A 390 8.73 28.16 18.61
C VAL A 390 9.78 28.00 19.72
N THR A 391 9.50 28.47 20.92
CA THR A 391 10.32 28.14 22.09
C THR A 391 9.82 26.85 22.73
N ASP A 392 10.55 25.76 22.53
CA ASP A 392 10.25 24.49 23.20
C ASP A 392 10.44 24.67 24.72
N ARG A 393 9.37 24.45 25.49
CA ARG A 393 9.38 24.57 26.96
C ARG A 393 10.30 23.54 27.63
N GLY A 394 10.70 22.48 26.93
CA GLY A 394 11.62 21.45 27.43
C GLY A 394 13.10 21.69 27.13
N ALA A 395 13.42 22.55 26.16
CA ALA A 395 14.80 22.85 25.80
C ALA A 395 15.42 23.85 26.78
N SER A 396 16.06 23.32 27.82
CA SER A 396 16.73 24.08 28.86
C SER A 396 17.66 25.16 28.29
N ALA A 397 17.61 26.36 28.88
CA ALA A 397 17.99 27.68 28.36
C ALA A 397 19.48 27.93 28.01
N VAL A 398 20.26 26.91 27.63
CA VAL A 398 21.70 27.04 27.33
C VAL A 398 22.02 26.44 25.96
N VAL A 399 21.39 26.97 24.92
CA VAL A 399 21.83 26.74 23.54
C VAL A 399 22.51 28.02 23.05
N PRO A 400 23.84 28.00 22.77
CA PRO A 400 24.57 29.18 22.31
C PRO A 400 24.00 29.72 20.98
N GLU A 401 24.03 31.05 20.79
CA GLU A 401 23.54 31.80 19.62
C GLU A 401 23.72 31.14 18.23
N PRO A 402 24.88 30.53 17.88
CA PRO A 402 25.02 29.85 16.58
C PRO A 402 24.17 28.57 16.45
N ALA A 403 23.83 27.89 17.54
CA ALA A 403 22.97 26.70 17.51
C ALA A 403 21.47 27.05 17.44
N LYS A 404 21.06 28.27 17.86
CA LYS A 404 19.70 28.78 17.58
C LYS A 404 19.42 28.91 16.09
N GLN A 405 20.45 29.14 15.25
CA GLN A 405 20.31 29.20 13.79
C GLN A 405 19.97 27.85 13.15
N HIS A 406 20.29 26.73 13.80
CA HIS A 406 19.85 25.41 13.34
C HIS A 406 18.40 25.10 13.74
N ILE A 407 17.92 25.67 14.86
CA ILE A 407 16.53 25.57 15.34
C ILE A 407 15.60 26.55 14.57
N LEU A 408 16.16 27.58 13.94
CA LEU A 408 15.45 28.63 13.19
C LEU A 408 14.78 28.16 11.88
N ARG A 409 14.84 26.87 11.54
CA ARG A 409 14.15 26.30 10.36
C ARG A 409 12.78 25.69 10.69
N ASP A 410 12.40 25.69 11.96
CA ASP A 410 11.50 24.66 12.45
C ASP A 410 10.14 25.17 12.95
N LEU A 411 9.63 26.36 12.58
CA LEU A 411 8.21 26.64 12.91
C LEU A 411 7.26 25.65 12.22
N PRO A 412 7.40 25.35 10.92
CA PRO A 412 6.60 24.30 10.29
C PRO A 412 6.88 22.92 10.92
N TYR A 413 8.12 22.71 11.35
CA TYR A 413 8.59 21.45 11.90
C TYR A 413 8.06 21.17 13.33
N GLN A 414 8.04 22.19 14.22
CA GLN A 414 7.58 22.11 15.61
C GLN A 414 6.10 22.46 15.81
N ALA A 415 5.46 23.16 14.87
CA ALA A 415 4.02 23.41 14.90
C ALA A 415 3.18 22.20 14.43
N ASN A 416 3.73 20.99 14.44
CA ASN A 416 3.13 19.79 13.85
C ASN A 416 2.77 19.89 12.36
N TYR A 417 3.24 20.91 11.62
CA TYR A 417 3.19 20.92 10.14
C TYR A 417 4.26 20.01 9.53
N ASN A 418 4.58 18.89 10.17
CA ASN A 418 5.06 17.71 9.48
C ASN A 418 3.84 16.94 8.93
N GLU A 419 2.97 17.63 8.20
CA GLU A 419 1.99 16.99 7.33
C GLU A 419 2.74 16.36 6.15
N ARG A 420 3.40 15.23 6.45
CA ARG A 420 3.79 14.31 5.40
C ARG A 420 2.49 13.72 4.88
N LEU A 421 1.97 14.22 3.76
CA LEU A 421 0.88 13.54 3.05
C LEU A 421 1.35 12.15 2.52
N SER A 422 2.63 11.82 2.73
CA SER A 422 3.22 10.51 2.54
C SER A 422 2.43 9.41 3.23
N ALA A 423 2.47 8.24 2.63
CA ALA A 423 2.12 6.98 3.24
C ALA A 423 2.79 6.79 4.61
N ASP A 424 2.06 6.85 5.73
CA ASP A 424 2.62 6.61 7.07
C ASP A 424 2.34 5.17 7.54
N ARG A 425 3.20 4.63 8.41
CA ARG A 425 2.99 3.30 9.00
C ARG A 425 1.90 3.40 10.07
N THR A 426 0.89 2.54 9.99
CA THR A 426 -0.12 2.48 11.06
C THR A 426 0.50 2.07 12.40
N PRO A 427 0.01 2.60 13.55
CA PRO A 427 0.44 2.17 14.88
C PRO A 427 0.33 0.65 15.10
N LEU A 428 -0.63 0.02 14.41
CA LEU A 428 -0.82 -1.44 14.42
C LEU A 428 0.44 -2.20 14.00
N LEU A 429 1.21 -1.69 13.02
CA LEU A 429 2.40 -2.38 12.55
C LEU A 429 3.47 -2.52 13.63
N ASN A 430 3.71 -1.46 14.39
CA ASN A 430 4.72 -1.47 15.46
C ASN A 430 4.34 -2.45 16.58
N VAL A 431 3.04 -2.59 16.86
CA VAL A 431 2.53 -3.49 17.89
C VAL A 431 2.44 -4.93 17.36
N ALA A 432 2.10 -5.12 16.10
CA ALA A 432 2.09 -6.42 15.44
C ALA A 432 3.50 -7.02 15.38
N GLU A 433 4.53 -6.21 15.12
CA GLU A 433 5.91 -6.69 15.07
C GLU A 433 6.35 -7.34 16.38
N SER A 434 6.02 -6.75 17.54
CA SER A 434 6.36 -7.35 18.83
C SER A 434 5.46 -8.52 19.24
N ASN A 435 4.16 -8.46 18.90
CA ASN A 435 3.19 -9.45 19.35
C ASN A 435 3.10 -10.71 18.46
N LEU A 436 3.51 -10.62 17.19
CA LEU A 436 3.45 -11.74 16.24
C LEU A 436 4.77 -12.52 16.16
N LEU A 437 5.82 -12.09 16.86
CA LEU A 437 7.02 -12.91 16.98
C LEU A 437 6.69 -14.19 17.77
N PRO A 438 7.24 -15.36 17.35
CA PRO A 438 7.02 -16.59 18.09
C PRO A 438 7.55 -16.45 19.52
N ARG A 439 6.73 -16.81 20.51
CA ARG A 439 7.09 -16.69 21.94
C ARG A 439 8.23 -17.61 22.35
N GLU A 440 8.42 -18.69 21.58
CA GLU A 440 9.43 -19.71 21.84
C GLU A 440 10.84 -19.27 21.47
N VAL A 441 11.01 -18.17 20.73
CA VAL A 441 12.32 -17.62 20.38
C VAL A 441 12.88 -16.87 21.58
N GLU A 442 13.44 -17.64 22.51
CA GLU A 442 14.16 -17.08 23.64
C GLU A 442 15.64 -16.86 23.27
N MET A 443 16.15 -15.65 23.53
CA MET A 443 17.60 -15.45 23.50
C MET A 443 18.24 -16.39 24.53
N VAL A 444 19.29 -17.11 24.13
CA VAL A 444 20.05 -17.98 25.04
C VAL A 444 20.39 -17.19 26.31
N PRO A 445 19.90 -17.60 27.49
CA PRO A 445 20.07 -16.80 28.68
C PRO A 445 21.55 -16.56 28.97
N MET A 446 21.91 -15.32 29.33
CA MET A 446 23.30 -14.94 29.62
C MET A 446 23.97 -15.85 30.66
N TRP A 447 23.19 -16.42 31.59
CA TRP A 447 23.68 -17.35 32.59
C TRP A 447 24.09 -18.72 31.99
N VAL A 448 23.39 -19.20 30.95
CA VAL A 448 23.73 -20.44 30.24
C VAL A 448 25.07 -20.26 29.53
N ILE A 449 25.24 -19.15 28.80
CA ILE A 449 26.50 -18.80 28.13
C ILE A 449 27.63 -18.69 29.16
N SER A 450 27.38 -18.01 30.27
CA SER A 450 28.35 -17.87 31.38
C SER A 450 28.74 -19.22 31.98
N LEU A 451 27.77 -20.14 32.14
CA LEU A 451 28.00 -21.48 32.68
C LEU A 451 28.83 -22.34 31.72
N ILE A 452 28.54 -22.29 30.42
CA ILE A 452 29.31 -23.00 29.39
C ILE A 452 30.76 -22.47 29.34
N LEU A 453 30.94 -21.14 29.35
CA LEU A 453 32.27 -20.52 29.37
C LEU A 453 33.06 -20.84 30.65
N LEU A 454 32.40 -20.79 31.82
CA LEU A 454 33.03 -21.16 33.09
C LEU A 454 33.46 -22.63 33.09
N ALA A 455 32.57 -23.54 32.63
CA ALA A 455 32.88 -24.95 32.51
C ALA A 455 34.03 -25.21 31.53
N TYR A 456 34.11 -24.48 30.43
CA TYR A 456 35.21 -24.54 29.47
C TYR A 456 36.55 -24.16 30.10
N VAL A 457 36.61 -23.02 30.80
CA VAL A 457 37.82 -22.54 31.49
C VAL A 457 38.27 -23.50 32.58
N LEU A 458 37.34 -24.05 33.36
CA LEU A 458 37.65 -25.06 34.38
C LEU A 458 38.15 -26.37 33.77
N THR A 459 37.63 -26.76 32.61
CA THR A 459 38.04 -27.99 31.92
C THR A 459 39.48 -27.88 31.39
N ILE A 460 39.84 -26.76 30.78
CA ILE A 460 41.18 -26.57 30.19
C ILE A 460 42.24 -26.21 31.23
N GLY A 461 41.89 -25.51 32.30
CA GLY A 461 42.84 -25.11 33.33
C GLY A 461 43.06 -26.24 34.34
N PRO A 462 42.26 -26.28 35.42
CA PRO A 462 42.46 -27.25 36.50
C PRO A 462 42.26 -28.70 36.06
N VAL A 463 41.19 -29.03 35.33
CA VAL A 463 40.88 -30.44 35.00
C VAL A 463 41.97 -31.04 34.11
N ASP A 464 42.36 -30.37 33.03
CA ASP A 464 43.45 -30.84 32.17
C ASP A 464 44.77 -31.01 32.94
N TYR A 465 45.14 -30.03 33.77
CA TYR A 465 46.37 -30.08 34.57
C TYR A 465 46.41 -31.25 35.56
N PHE A 466 45.31 -31.49 36.28
CA PHE A 466 45.22 -32.57 37.27
C PHE A 466 45.08 -33.93 36.62
N VAL A 467 44.21 -34.09 35.62
CA VAL A 467 43.96 -35.38 34.95
C VAL A 467 45.19 -35.84 34.17
N LEU A 468 45.78 -34.98 33.32
CA LEU A 468 47.00 -35.34 32.58
C LEU A 468 48.21 -35.42 33.50
N GLY A 469 48.25 -34.63 34.57
CA GLY A 469 49.29 -34.71 35.60
C GLY A 469 49.28 -36.05 36.32
N TRP A 470 48.10 -36.53 36.72
CA TRP A 470 47.94 -37.82 37.38
C TRP A 470 48.28 -38.99 36.45
N LEU A 471 47.87 -38.92 35.19
CA LEU A 471 48.19 -39.92 34.17
C LEU A 471 49.63 -39.81 33.61
N ARG A 472 50.39 -38.78 34.01
CA ARG A 472 51.73 -38.44 33.46
C ARG A 472 51.75 -38.22 31.94
N LEU A 473 50.60 -37.86 31.35
CA LEU A 473 50.40 -37.65 29.91
C LEU A 473 50.43 -36.16 29.51
N ARG A 474 51.08 -35.29 30.28
CA ARG A 474 51.14 -33.83 30.02
C ARG A 474 51.65 -33.45 28.61
N LYS A 475 52.37 -34.35 27.93
CA LYS A 475 52.77 -34.15 26.53
C LYS A 475 51.61 -34.17 25.55
N PHE A 476 50.40 -34.57 25.95
CA PHE A 476 49.20 -34.64 25.11
C PHE A 476 48.27 -33.43 25.26
N THR A 477 48.60 -32.43 26.07
CA THR A 477 47.79 -31.20 26.22
C THR A 477 47.52 -30.51 24.87
N TRP A 478 48.45 -30.59 23.92
CA TRP A 478 48.26 -30.04 22.57
C TRP A 478 47.18 -30.76 21.74
N VAL A 479 46.80 -31.99 22.10
CA VAL A 479 45.66 -32.73 21.50
C VAL A 479 44.39 -32.55 22.35
N ALA A 480 44.52 -32.60 23.67
CA ALA A 480 43.40 -32.46 24.58
C ALA A 480 42.69 -31.11 24.41
N PHE A 481 43.46 -30.02 24.25
CA PHE A 481 42.90 -28.68 24.07
C PHE A 481 41.99 -28.58 22.82
N PRO A 482 42.44 -28.89 21.58
CA PRO A 482 41.57 -28.87 20.40
C PRO A 482 40.33 -29.76 20.51
N VAL A 483 40.45 -30.94 21.12
CA VAL A 483 39.32 -31.87 21.30
C VAL A 483 38.28 -31.28 22.26
N VAL A 484 38.71 -30.75 23.41
CA VAL A 484 37.81 -30.09 24.37
C VAL A 484 37.16 -28.86 23.74
N THR A 485 37.91 -28.04 23.00
CA THR A 485 37.34 -26.91 22.26
C THR A 485 36.28 -27.39 21.27
N ALA A 486 36.54 -28.41 20.46
CA ALA A 486 35.57 -28.95 19.51
C ALA A 486 34.29 -29.45 20.20
N VAL A 487 34.41 -30.14 21.34
CA VAL A 487 33.27 -30.63 22.13
C VAL A 487 32.45 -29.46 22.70
N PHE A 488 33.10 -28.46 23.30
CA PHE A 488 32.39 -27.29 23.85
C PHE A 488 31.75 -26.45 22.74
N THR A 489 32.39 -26.30 21.58
CA THR A 489 31.79 -25.66 20.41
C THR A 489 30.54 -26.41 19.96
N TRP A 490 30.59 -27.74 19.89
CA TRP A 490 29.42 -28.56 19.56
C TRP A 490 28.30 -28.42 20.60
N ILE A 491 28.61 -28.46 21.90
CA ILE A 491 27.63 -28.23 22.97
C ILE A 491 27.01 -26.83 22.84
N THR A 492 27.82 -25.80 22.62
CA THR A 492 27.34 -24.42 22.47
C THR A 492 26.41 -24.29 21.27
N MET A 493 26.78 -24.90 20.15
CA MET A 493 25.96 -24.92 18.94
C MET A 493 24.65 -25.69 19.18
N SER A 494 24.68 -26.84 19.85
CA SER A 494 23.49 -27.63 20.17
C SER A 494 22.56 -26.93 21.14
N VAL A 495 23.09 -26.22 22.13
CA VAL A 495 22.29 -25.43 23.08
C VAL A 495 21.68 -24.22 22.38
N ALA A 496 22.47 -23.49 21.58
CA ALA A 496 21.96 -22.38 20.79
C ALA A 496 20.84 -22.84 19.85
N ASP A 497 21.03 -23.98 19.17
CA ASP A 497 20.01 -24.56 18.30
C ASP A 497 18.75 -24.96 19.09
N SER A 498 18.88 -25.60 20.26
CA SER A 498 17.69 -25.97 21.07
C SER A 498 16.92 -24.78 21.63
N TYR A 499 17.57 -23.66 21.92
CA TYR A 499 16.92 -22.43 22.40
C TYR A 499 16.36 -21.57 21.26
N MET A 500 16.94 -21.69 20.05
CA MET A 500 16.59 -20.86 18.88
C MET A 500 15.91 -21.66 17.76
N GLN A 501 15.50 -22.90 18.02
CA GLN A 501 14.67 -23.71 17.13
C GLN A 501 13.26 -23.10 17.15
N ALA A 502 13.02 -22.16 16.24
CA ALA A 502 11.66 -21.82 15.85
C ALA A 502 11.16 -22.94 14.95
N THR A 503 10.48 -23.92 15.52
CA THR A 503 9.63 -24.86 14.75
C THR A 503 8.39 -24.17 14.20
N ASP A 504 8.01 -23.04 14.81
CA ASP A 504 6.81 -22.29 14.47
C ASP A 504 7.07 -21.15 13.50
N ASN A 505 6.09 -21.01 12.61
CA ASN A 505 5.86 -19.81 11.82
C ASN A 505 5.34 -18.73 12.80
N GLY A 506 5.71 -17.46 12.63
CA GLY A 506 5.19 -16.40 13.50
C GLY A 506 3.66 -16.27 13.46
N GLY A 507 3.12 -15.44 14.35
CA GLY A 507 1.70 -15.19 14.46
C GLY A 507 1.11 -14.45 13.25
N SER A 508 -0.22 -14.39 13.21
CA SER A 508 -0.95 -13.64 12.19
C SER A 508 -2.07 -12.79 12.79
N ILE A 509 -2.31 -11.62 12.22
CA ILE A 509 -3.50 -10.80 12.47
C ILE A 509 -4.37 -10.86 11.22
N VAL A 510 -5.64 -11.22 11.38
CA VAL A 510 -6.62 -11.22 10.29
C VAL A 510 -7.70 -10.21 10.65
N ILE A 511 -7.88 -9.21 9.79
CA ILE A 511 -8.93 -8.21 9.89
C ILE A 511 -9.92 -8.51 8.78
N THR A 512 -11.15 -8.84 9.16
CA THR A 512 -12.23 -9.16 8.23
C THR A 512 -13.32 -8.10 8.36
N ASP A 513 -13.67 -7.46 7.25
CA ASP A 513 -14.65 -6.39 7.23
C ASP A 513 -15.99 -6.89 6.71
N LEU A 514 -17.04 -6.58 7.47
CA LEU A 514 -18.42 -6.96 7.22
C LEU A 514 -19.25 -5.72 6.88
N VAL A 515 -20.22 -5.88 5.98
CA VAL A 515 -21.22 -4.84 5.69
C VAL A 515 -22.54 -5.16 6.38
N GLY A 516 -23.53 -4.27 6.25
CA GLY A 516 -24.75 -4.31 7.06
C GLY A 516 -25.60 -5.59 6.95
N ASP A 517 -25.45 -6.39 5.90
CA ASP A 517 -26.13 -7.68 5.73
C ASP A 517 -25.30 -8.88 6.23
N GLY A 518 -24.11 -8.64 6.80
CA GLY A 518 -23.17 -9.67 7.25
C GLY A 518 -22.30 -10.26 6.12
N GLU A 519 -22.37 -9.73 4.89
CA GLU A 519 -21.50 -10.12 3.79
C GLU A 519 -20.05 -9.71 4.07
N VAL A 520 -19.10 -10.62 3.82
CA VAL A 520 -17.68 -10.32 3.93
C VAL A 520 -17.21 -9.64 2.65
N VAL A 521 -16.71 -8.41 2.76
CA VAL A 521 -16.34 -7.60 1.60
C VAL A 521 -14.85 -7.35 1.48
N ARG A 522 -14.08 -7.63 2.54
CA ARG A 522 -12.64 -7.40 2.54
C ARG A 522 -11.99 -8.19 3.67
N GLN A 523 -10.79 -8.70 3.42
CA GLN A 523 -9.94 -9.26 4.45
C GLN A 523 -8.50 -8.83 4.25
N SER A 524 -7.90 -8.28 5.32
CA SER A 524 -6.49 -7.93 5.39
C SER A 524 -5.82 -8.82 6.41
N ARG A 525 -4.81 -9.59 5.98
CA ARG A 525 -4.04 -10.49 6.83
C ARG A 525 -2.60 -10.01 6.92
N VAL A 526 -2.06 -9.93 8.12
CA VAL A 526 -0.64 -9.61 8.38
C VAL A 526 -0.02 -10.85 9.02
N ASP A 527 0.92 -11.47 8.32
CA ASP A 527 1.66 -12.64 8.78
C ASP A 527 3.07 -12.24 9.21
N MET A 528 3.53 -12.77 10.35
CA MET A 528 4.94 -12.78 10.72
C MET A 528 5.56 -14.09 10.26
N LEU A 529 6.57 -14.01 9.39
CA LEU A 529 7.40 -15.15 9.05
C LEU A 529 8.71 -15.06 9.81
N PHE A 530 8.99 -16.09 10.60
CA PHE A 530 10.24 -16.23 11.34
C PHE A 530 10.69 -17.69 11.27
N TYR A 531 11.85 -17.95 10.68
CA TYR A 531 12.34 -19.31 10.49
C TYR A 531 13.64 -19.54 11.25
N GLY A 532 13.75 -20.69 11.90
CA GLY A 532 14.97 -21.16 12.55
C GLY A 532 16.10 -21.50 11.57
N ASP A 533 15.81 -21.62 10.27
CA ASP A 533 16.77 -21.92 9.21
C ASP A 533 16.50 -21.11 7.94
N ARG A 534 17.44 -21.16 6.98
CA ARG A 534 17.24 -20.55 5.66
C ARG A 534 16.27 -21.40 4.85
N VAL A 535 15.10 -20.83 4.51
CA VAL A 535 14.03 -21.53 3.81
C VAL A 535 13.59 -20.72 2.59
N GLU A 536 13.26 -21.38 1.50
CA GLU A 536 12.56 -20.74 0.39
C GLU A 536 11.04 -20.82 0.65
N ALA A 537 10.46 -19.71 1.11
CA ALA A 537 9.04 -19.62 1.37
C ALA A 537 8.29 -19.44 0.05
N ARG A 538 7.52 -20.47 -0.32
CA ARG A 538 6.68 -20.54 -1.51
C ARG A 538 5.21 -20.54 -1.07
N ARG A 539 4.40 -19.64 -1.63
CA ARG A 539 2.96 -19.57 -1.34
C ARG A 539 2.15 -19.28 -2.60
N GLU A 540 1.09 -20.04 -2.79
CA GLU A 540 0.10 -19.81 -3.84
C GLU A 540 -0.93 -18.79 -3.39
N HIS A 541 -1.32 -17.92 -4.31
CA HIS A 541 -2.25 -16.82 -4.06
C HIS A 541 -3.32 -16.80 -5.16
N GLN A 542 -4.56 -16.61 -4.74
CA GLN A 542 -5.69 -16.42 -5.62
C GLN A 542 -6.45 -15.16 -5.21
N GLN A 543 -6.69 -14.26 -6.17
CA GLN A 543 -7.43 -13.02 -5.98
C GLN A 543 -6.99 -12.27 -4.70
N SER A 544 -5.67 -12.11 -4.52
CA SER A 544 -5.10 -11.41 -3.37
C SER A 544 -3.86 -10.60 -3.73
N PHE A 545 -3.62 -9.52 -3.01
CA PHE A 545 -2.32 -8.85 -3.00
C PHE A 545 -1.48 -9.37 -1.86
N TYR A 546 -0.29 -9.90 -2.15
CA TYR A 546 0.66 -10.35 -1.14
C TYR A 546 1.95 -9.53 -1.23
N VAL A 547 2.18 -8.65 -0.25
CA VAL A 547 3.25 -7.65 -0.29
C VAL A 547 4.00 -7.55 1.03
N PRO A 548 5.28 -7.13 1.03
CA PRO A 548 6.01 -6.90 2.26
C PRO A 548 5.45 -5.72 3.05
N VAL A 549 5.37 -5.90 4.36
CA VAL A 549 5.05 -4.86 5.34
C VAL A 549 6.36 -4.20 5.79
N GLY A 550 6.34 -2.89 6.02
CA GLY A 550 7.50 -2.21 6.63
C GLY A 550 8.53 -1.69 5.64
N GLY A 551 8.10 -1.20 4.47
CA GLY A 551 9.04 -0.69 3.46
C GLY A 551 9.02 0.81 3.20
N THR A 552 8.03 1.62 3.62
CA THR A 552 8.02 3.03 3.20
C THR A 552 9.37 3.67 3.52
N ALA A 553 10.02 4.23 2.49
CA ALA A 553 11.22 5.03 2.64
C ALA A 553 10.84 6.23 3.51
N THR A 554 10.85 6.02 4.83
CA THR A 554 10.67 7.09 5.78
C THR A 554 11.94 7.92 5.64
N LEU A 555 11.77 9.13 5.10
CA LEU A 555 12.74 10.17 5.37
C LEU A 555 12.80 10.29 6.88
N ASP A 556 13.96 10.04 7.48
CA ASP A 556 14.19 10.37 8.88
C ASP A 556 13.87 11.84 9.11
N HIS A 557 13.72 12.22 10.38
CA HIS A 557 13.57 13.60 10.86
C HIS A 557 14.53 14.60 10.17
N TRP A 558 15.70 14.12 9.71
CA TRP A 558 16.75 14.89 9.04
C TRP A 558 16.65 14.94 7.50
N GLY A 559 15.59 14.40 6.91
CA GLY A 559 15.46 14.26 5.45
C GLY A 559 16.45 13.26 4.84
N GLN A 560 17.02 12.37 5.66
CA GLN A 560 17.79 11.23 5.19
C GLN A 560 16.86 10.05 5.02
N SER A 561 16.77 9.50 3.81
CA SER A 561 16.06 8.25 3.59
C SER A 561 16.86 7.13 4.26
N GLN A 562 16.38 6.63 5.40
CA GLN A 562 16.77 5.30 5.87
C GLN A 562 15.87 4.30 5.17
N VAL A 563 16.23 3.96 3.94
CA VAL A 563 15.83 2.65 3.44
C VAL A 563 16.62 1.66 4.27
N ASP A 564 15.94 0.89 5.09
CA ASP A 564 16.56 -0.26 5.74
C ASP A 564 16.94 -1.23 4.62
N ARG A 565 18.19 -1.12 4.16
CA ARG A 565 18.73 -1.89 3.04
C ARG A 565 19.01 -3.30 3.56
N GLY A 566 17.94 -4.07 3.75
CA GLY A 566 18.02 -5.53 3.91
C GLY A 566 18.93 -6.10 2.83
N GLY A 567 19.91 -6.90 3.25
CA GLY A 567 20.97 -7.38 2.37
C GLY A 567 20.42 -8.24 1.23
N ARG A 568 20.87 -7.94 0.01
CA ARG A 568 21.14 -8.75 -1.21
C ARG A 568 20.30 -10.01 -1.60
N GLU A 569 19.51 -10.65 -0.73
CA GLU A 569 18.84 -11.95 -0.99
C GLU A 569 17.33 -11.96 -0.68
N ASP A 570 16.76 -10.88 -0.15
CA ASP A 570 15.34 -10.77 0.29
C ASP A 570 14.34 -10.29 -0.80
N ILE A 571 14.53 -10.69 -2.06
CA ILE A 571 13.69 -10.19 -3.17
C ILE A 571 12.42 -11.04 -3.30
N MET A 572 11.27 -10.38 -3.34
CA MET A 572 10.00 -11.04 -3.60
C MET A 572 9.85 -11.34 -5.10
N GLN A 573 9.57 -12.60 -5.42
CA GLN A 573 9.29 -13.04 -6.79
C GLN A 573 7.81 -13.40 -6.92
N PHE A 574 7.18 -12.95 -8.01
CA PHE A 574 5.80 -13.22 -8.36
C PHE A 574 5.77 -14.01 -9.66
N VAL A 575 5.20 -15.21 -9.66
CA VAL A 575 5.14 -16.10 -10.83
C VAL A 575 3.69 -16.40 -11.18
N GLY A 576 3.24 -16.01 -12.37
CA GLY A 576 1.87 -16.21 -12.85
C GLY A 576 1.18 -14.91 -13.27
N THR A 577 -0.14 -14.82 -13.06
CA THR A 577 -0.96 -13.66 -13.43
C THR A 577 -1.36 -12.89 -12.18
N PHE A 578 -0.51 -11.97 -11.74
CA PHE A 578 -0.80 -11.10 -10.61
C PHE A 578 -1.94 -10.09 -10.93
N PRO A 579 -2.90 -9.84 -10.01
CA PRO A 579 -3.10 -10.45 -8.68
C PRO A 579 -4.06 -11.65 -8.68
N ASN A 580 -4.43 -12.16 -9.85
CA ASN A 580 -5.49 -13.16 -9.99
C ASN A 580 -5.08 -14.56 -9.52
N THR A 581 -4.00 -15.10 -10.07
CA THR A 581 -3.49 -16.44 -9.75
C THR A 581 -1.99 -16.43 -9.97
N TYR A 582 -1.25 -16.47 -8.87
CA TYR A 582 0.20 -16.40 -8.90
C TYR A 582 0.80 -17.06 -7.66
N GLU A 583 2.08 -17.29 -7.73
CA GLU A 583 2.89 -17.77 -6.65
C GLU A 583 3.87 -16.69 -6.20
N SER A 584 4.01 -16.53 -4.89
CA SER A 584 5.07 -15.72 -4.31
C SER A 584 6.21 -16.62 -3.84
N LEU A 585 7.44 -16.30 -4.24
CA LEU A 585 8.65 -16.94 -3.73
C LEU A 585 9.52 -15.90 -3.03
N ARG A 586 10.02 -16.24 -1.84
CA ARG A 586 10.99 -15.44 -1.10
C ARG A 586 11.96 -16.33 -0.35
N VAL A 587 13.24 -16.03 -0.44
CA VAL A 587 14.24 -16.66 0.41
C VAL A 587 14.20 -15.98 1.77
N MET A 588 14.02 -16.77 2.82
CA MET A 588 13.96 -16.33 4.20
C MET A 588 15.29 -16.60 4.86
N HIS A 589 15.85 -15.60 5.53
CA HIS A 589 17.07 -15.77 6.32
C HIS A 589 16.77 -16.33 7.70
N LYS A 590 17.71 -17.15 8.19
CA LYS A 590 17.69 -17.71 9.54
C LYS A 590 17.56 -16.57 10.56
N TRP A 591 16.55 -16.65 11.41
CA TRP A 591 16.23 -15.70 12.48
C TRP A 591 15.98 -14.26 12.02
N SER A 592 15.53 -14.09 10.78
CA SER A 592 15.13 -12.78 10.26
C SER A 592 13.60 -12.70 10.21
N PRO A 593 12.97 -11.83 11.03
CA PRO A 593 11.54 -11.63 10.97
C PRO A 593 11.16 -10.87 9.69
N VAL A 594 10.13 -11.35 9.01
CA VAL A 594 9.54 -10.67 7.86
C VAL A 594 8.04 -10.60 8.03
N MET A 595 7.50 -9.39 8.03
CA MET A 595 6.06 -9.18 7.97
C MET A 595 5.58 -9.09 6.53
N LEU A 596 4.48 -9.78 6.24
CA LEU A 596 3.84 -9.78 4.93
C LEU A 596 2.36 -9.49 5.09
N ARG A 597 1.79 -8.72 4.17
CA ARG A 597 0.37 -8.39 4.12
C ARG A 597 -0.26 -9.14 2.96
N SER A 598 -1.38 -9.80 3.21
CA SER A 598 -2.36 -10.20 2.19
C SER A 598 -3.59 -9.29 2.23
N LEU A 599 -4.10 -8.87 1.07
CA LEU A 599 -5.42 -8.22 0.93
C LEU A 599 -6.27 -8.97 -0.10
N THR A 600 -7.48 -9.35 0.30
CA THR A 600 -8.50 -9.99 -0.56
C THR A 600 -9.83 -9.23 -0.44
N LEU A 601 -10.56 -9.05 -1.54
CA LEU A 601 -11.88 -8.37 -1.54
C LEU A 601 -13.07 -9.33 -1.49
N GLU A 602 -12.81 -10.63 -1.59
CA GLU A 602 -13.84 -11.68 -1.47
C GLU A 602 -13.25 -12.93 -0.80
N PRO A 603 -12.94 -12.85 0.50
CA PRO A 603 -12.44 -14.01 1.21
C PRO A 603 -13.56 -15.06 1.31
N SER A 604 -13.28 -16.28 0.88
CA SER A 604 -14.23 -17.40 0.91
C SER A 604 -14.19 -18.22 2.22
N GLU A 605 -13.19 -17.97 3.07
CA GLU A 605 -12.84 -18.87 4.19
C GLU A 605 -13.32 -18.39 5.57
N PHE A 606 -13.99 -17.23 5.66
CA PHE A 606 -14.43 -16.68 6.95
C PHE A 606 -15.92 -16.94 7.21
N GLU A 607 -16.21 -17.71 8.25
CA GLU A 607 -17.59 -17.94 8.71
C GLU A 607 -18.06 -16.79 9.59
N VAL A 608 -19.16 -16.14 9.21
CA VAL A 608 -19.79 -15.06 9.96
C VAL A 608 -20.89 -15.64 10.87
N PRO A 609 -20.98 -15.22 12.15
CA PRO A 609 -22.06 -15.66 13.02
C PRO A 609 -23.42 -15.18 12.47
N ALA A 610 -24.44 -16.02 12.60
CA ALA A 610 -25.79 -15.78 12.06
C ALA A 610 -26.58 -14.76 12.89
N ILE A 611 -26.07 -13.53 12.95
CA ILE A 611 -26.69 -12.37 13.59
C ILE A 611 -27.40 -11.56 12.49
N SER A 612 -28.57 -11.00 12.79
CA SER A 612 -29.27 -10.06 11.89
C SER A 612 -28.57 -8.69 11.91
N TRP A 613 -27.41 -8.62 11.25
CA TRP A 613 -26.53 -7.45 11.23
C TRP A 613 -27.18 -6.17 10.69
N ASP A 614 -28.29 -6.31 9.97
CA ASP A 614 -29.08 -5.24 9.36
C ASP A 614 -29.88 -4.42 10.39
N ARG A 615 -30.06 -4.96 11.59
CA ARG A 615 -30.80 -4.31 12.67
C ARG A 615 -29.93 -3.28 13.40
N GLY A 616 -30.01 -2.01 12.99
CA GLY A 616 -29.30 -0.90 13.65
C GLY A 616 -29.60 -0.75 15.16
N GLU A 617 -30.72 -1.28 15.65
CA GLU A 617 -31.06 -1.38 17.09
C GLU A 617 -30.04 -2.21 17.89
N LEU A 618 -29.37 -3.17 17.24
CA LEU A 618 -28.34 -4.01 17.85
C LEU A 618 -27.16 -3.19 18.37
N LEU A 619 -26.78 -2.13 17.63
CA LEU A 619 -25.65 -1.28 18.01
C LEU A 619 -26.07 -0.10 18.88
N THR A 620 -27.30 0.38 18.73
CA THR A 620 -27.76 1.64 19.37
C THR A 620 -28.45 1.44 20.71
N THR A 621 -29.08 0.28 20.96
CA THR A 621 -29.83 0.02 22.19
C THR A 621 -29.05 -0.91 23.15
N PRO A 622 -29.17 -0.72 24.48
CA PRO A 622 -28.54 -1.65 25.43
C PRO A 622 -29.04 -3.10 25.31
N GLN A 623 -30.33 -3.28 24.98
CA GLN A 623 -30.92 -4.59 24.76
C GLN A 623 -30.33 -5.28 23.53
N GLY A 624 -30.20 -4.55 22.42
CA GLY A 624 -29.58 -5.06 21.20
C GLY A 624 -28.09 -5.37 21.38
N GLN A 625 -27.38 -4.57 22.17
CA GLN A 625 -25.98 -4.83 22.50
C GLN A 625 -25.81 -6.12 23.33
N GLN A 626 -26.74 -6.38 24.26
CA GLN A 626 -26.75 -7.64 25.01
C GLN A 626 -27.09 -8.83 24.10
N GLU A 627 -28.02 -8.67 23.16
CA GLU A 627 -28.35 -9.68 22.15
C GLU A 627 -27.11 -10.08 21.32
N ILE A 628 -26.30 -9.11 20.88
CA ILE A 628 -25.01 -9.38 20.21
C ILE A 628 -24.09 -10.22 21.10
N VAL A 629 -23.91 -9.82 22.36
CA VAL A 629 -23.02 -10.53 23.30
C VAL A 629 -23.48 -11.96 23.52
N ASP A 630 -24.79 -12.17 23.66
CA ASP A 630 -25.38 -13.50 23.87
C ASP A 630 -25.21 -14.41 22.63
N GLU A 631 -25.45 -13.89 21.43
CA GLU A 631 -25.26 -14.65 20.18
C GLU A 631 -23.78 -14.95 19.89
N LEU A 632 -22.89 -13.98 20.10
CA LEU A 632 -21.44 -14.20 19.99
C LEU A 632 -20.95 -15.22 21.03
N SER A 633 -21.50 -15.19 22.25
CA SER A 633 -21.17 -16.17 23.29
C SER A 633 -21.53 -17.59 22.86
N LYS A 634 -22.74 -17.81 22.32
CA LYS A 634 -23.17 -19.11 21.78
C LYS A 634 -22.29 -19.56 20.62
N TRP A 635 -21.95 -18.63 19.71
CA TRP A 635 -21.11 -18.89 18.56
C TRP A 635 -19.71 -19.36 18.99
N TYR A 636 -19.06 -18.64 19.88
CA TYR A 636 -17.71 -18.94 20.34
C TYR A 636 -17.64 -20.15 21.27
N GLU A 637 -18.67 -20.39 22.09
CA GLU A 637 -18.79 -21.62 22.89
C GLU A 637 -18.85 -22.87 21.98
N LYS A 638 -19.61 -22.80 20.88
CA LYS A 638 -19.66 -23.90 19.89
C LYS A 638 -18.31 -24.15 19.21
N ARG A 639 -17.51 -23.10 19.00
CA ARG A 639 -16.17 -23.15 18.38
C ARG A 639 -15.05 -23.44 19.39
N GLN A 640 -15.38 -23.56 20.68
CA GLN A 640 -14.41 -23.73 21.78
C GLN A 640 -13.41 -22.57 21.91
N VAL A 641 -13.75 -21.38 21.39
CA VAL A 641 -12.90 -20.18 21.51
C VAL A 641 -13.23 -19.49 22.83
N HIS A 642 -12.25 -19.45 23.73
CA HIS A 642 -12.43 -18.87 25.06
C HIS A 642 -11.99 -17.39 25.15
N ASP A 643 -10.99 -17.00 24.36
CA ASP A 643 -10.45 -15.65 24.33
C ASP A 643 -11.08 -14.84 23.20
N TRP A 644 -12.12 -14.08 23.54
CA TRP A 644 -12.77 -13.17 22.60
C TRP A 644 -13.34 -11.95 23.31
N GLN A 645 -13.36 -10.83 22.60
CA GLN A 645 -13.83 -9.55 23.09
C GLN A 645 -14.67 -8.85 22.03
N VAL A 646 -15.57 -7.98 22.46
CA VAL A 646 -16.42 -7.20 21.58
C VAL A 646 -16.46 -5.76 22.05
N TRP A 647 -16.11 -4.86 21.14
CA TRP A 647 -15.93 -3.43 21.38
C TRP A 647 -16.85 -2.62 20.49
N LEU A 648 -17.51 -1.63 21.08
CA LEU A 648 -18.27 -0.63 20.34
C LEU A 648 -17.48 0.67 20.33
N ALA A 649 -17.17 1.17 19.13
CA ALA A 649 -16.50 2.43 18.90
C ALA A 649 -17.50 3.47 18.37
N HIS A 650 -17.65 4.59 19.07
CA HIS A 650 -18.56 5.66 18.71
C HIS A 650 -18.15 7.00 19.34
N GLY A 651 -18.16 8.08 18.54
CA GLY A 651 -17.86 9.44 19.05
C GLY A 651 -16.48 9.58 19.71
N GLY A 652 -15.48 8.83 19.22
CA GLY A 652 -14.12 8.81 19.76
C GLY A 652 -13.95 7.98 21.04
N LEU A 653 -15.00 7.29 21.50
CA LEU A 653 -14.98 6.43 22.68
C LEU A 653 -15.06 4.96 22.28
N PHE A 654 -14.36 4.12 23.03
CA PHE A 654 -14.42 2.66 22.92
C PHE A 654 -15.03 2.09 24.19
N ARG A 655 -16.00 1.18 24.03
CA ARG A 655 -16.65 0.49 25.14
C ARG A 655 -16.71 -1.00 24.89
N GLU A 656 -16.16 -1.79 25.81
CA GLU A 656 -16.30 -3.23 25.79
C GLU A 656 -17.73 -3.63 26.18
N LEU A 657 -18.40 -4.45 25.38
CA LEU A 657 -19.79 -4.87 25.65
C LEU A 657 -19.87 -6.10 26.58
N ARG A 658 -18.89 -7.01 26.54
CA ARG A 658 -18.93 -8.29 27.26
C ARG A 658 -18.74 -8.15 28.77
N SER A 659 -17.74 -7.39 29.20
CA SER A 659 -17.40 -7.25 30.63
C SER A 659 -18.33 -6.27 31.37
N GLY A 660 -18.96 -5.33 30.66
CA GLY A 660 -19.75 -4.24 31.25
C GLY A 660 -18.92 -3.29 32.13
N THR A 661 -17.63 -3.54 32.30
CA THR A 661 -16.74 -2.89 33.27
C THR A 661 -15.46 -2.46 32.58
N THR A 662 -15.55 -1.42 31.76
CA THR A 662 -14.57 -0.32 31.61
C THR A 662 -14.95 0.53 30.41
N GLN A 663 -15.31 1.80 30.64
CA GLN A 663 -15.01 2.81 29.64
C GLN A 663 -13.48 2.99 29.73
N HIS A 664 -12.75 2.46 28.76
CA HIS A 664 -11.39 2.95 28.60
C HIS A 664 -11.54 4.43 28.23
N PRO A 665 -10.90 5.36 28.97
CA PRO A 665 -10.75 6.71 28.45
C PRO A 665 -10.17 6.58 27.04
N SER A 666 -10.53 7.51 26.16
CA SER A 666 -9.93 7.60 24.83
C SER A 666 -8.42 7.34 24.96
N VAL A 667 -7.85 6.62 23.99
CA VAL A 667 -6.39 6.36 23.91
C VAL A 667 -5.65 7.68 23.54
N ASP A 668 -6.06 8.78 24.20
CA ASP A 668 -5.65 10.18 24.13
C ASP A 668 -4.56 10.50 25.16
N ASP A 669 -4.17 9.55 26.03
CA ASP A 669 -3.02 9.77 26.90
C ASP A 669 -1.75 9.62 26.04
N ASP A 670 -1.21 10.74 25.56
CA ASP A 670 0.10 10.85 24.87
C ASP A 670 1.23 10.09 25.59
N ARG A 671 1.02 9.71 26.86
CA ARG A 671 1.89 8.85 27.66
C ARG A 671 1.93 7.39 27.21
N VAL A 672 0.94 6.90 26.46
CA VAL A 672 0.94 5.52 25.93
C VAL A 672 2.01 5.37 24.84
N GLN A 673 2.34 6.44 24.12
CA GLN A 673 3.35 6.43 23.05
C GLN A 673 4.79 6.22 23.54
N TYR A 674 5.09 6.44 24.82
CA TYR A 674 6.47 6.43 25.34
C TYR A 674 6.74 5.53 26.55
N SER A 675 5.74 4.85 27.10
CA SER A 675 5.97 3.92 28.21
C SER A 675 6.32 2.53 27.68
N TYR A 676 7.55 2.06 27.81
CA TYR A 676 8.00 0.73 27.33
C TYR A 676 7.68 -0.44 28.30
N ASN A 677 6.82 -0.24 29.31
CA ASN A 677 6.80 -1.10 30.51
C ASN A 677 5.48 -1.85 30.81
N TYR A 678 4.55 -1.98 29.86
CA TYR A 678 3.37 -2.84 30.01
C TYR A 678 3.48 -4.06 29.09
N SER A 679 2.98 -5.21 29.55
CA SER A 679 2.93 -6.48 28.79
C SER A 679 2.29 -6.26 27.41
N ASP A 680 2.96 -6.75 26.36
CA ASP A 680 2.71 -6.44 24.95
C ASP A 680 1.28 -6.76 24.46
N GLU A 681 0.65 -7.83 24.98
CA GLU A 681 -0.69 -8.26 24.54
C GLU A 681 -1.78 -7.21 24.82
N THR A 682 -1.68 -6.48 25.93
CA THR A 682 -2.69 -5.48 26.32
C THR A 682 -2.71 -4.28 25.36
N ARG A 683 -1.68 -4.12 24.50
CA ARG A 683 -1.58 -3.04 23.52
C ARG A 683 -2.12 -3.39 22.15
N LEU A 684 -2.14 -4.68 21.80
CA LEU A 684 -2.57 -5.13 20.49
C LEU A 684 -4.01 -4.70 20.22
N ILE A 685 -4.89 -4.85 21.22
CA ILE A 685 -6.31 -4.51 21.11
C ILE A 685 -6.52 -3.00 20.89
N PRO A 686 -5.99 -2.09 21.73
CA PRO A 686 -6.01 -0.65 21.44
C PRO A 686 -5.41 -0.29 20.09
N ALA A 687 -4.34 -0.95 19.65
CA ALA A 687 -3.69 -0.67 18.37
C ALA A 687 -4.55 -1.09 17.16
N ILE A 688 -5.22 -2.25 17.24
CA ILE A 688 -6.22 -2.69 16.24
C ILE A 688 -7.35 -1.67 16.20
N LEU A 689 -7.92 -1.31 17.36
CA LEU A 689 -9.01 -0.35 17.46
C LEU A 689 -8.63 1.03 16.87
N GLN A 690 -7.41 1.50 17.13
CA GLN A 690 -6.90 2.74 16.54
C GLN A 690 -6.70 2.65 15.03
N ALA A 691 -6.25 1.51 14.51
CA ALA A 691 -6.03 1.34 13.08
C ALA A 691 -7.34 1.20 12.29
N THR A 692 -8.36 0.57 12.85
CA THR A 692 -9.66 0.34 12.18
C THR A 692 -10.63 1.49 12.38
N ALA A 693 -10.56 2.20 13.51
CA ALA A 693 -11.45 3.29 13.86
C ALA A 693 -10.68 4.44 14.53
N PRO A 694 -9.87 5.21 13.78
CA PRO A 694 -9.01 6.22 14.40
C PRO A 694 -9.81 7.43 14.91
N SER A 695 -9.46 7.97 16.08
CA SER A 695 -10.08 9.17 16.67
C SER A 695 -9.48 10.48 16.13
N GLY A 696 -10.22 11.59 16.28
CA GLY A 696 -9.85 12.89 15.70
C GLY A 696 -8.53 13.53 16.18
N ARG A 697 -7.97 13.15 17.34
CA ARG A 697 -6.68 13.67 17.83
C ARG A 697 -5.46 12.87 17.35
N ASN A 698 -5.63 11.57 17.12
CA ASN A 698 -4.56 10.69 16.61
C ASN A 698 -4.35 10.81 15.10
N GLN A 699 -5.25 11.49 14.37
CA GLN A 699 -5.17 11.75 12.93
C GLN A 699 -4.63 13.17 12.62
N THR A 700 -3.80 13.73 13.49
CA THR A 700 -3.24 15.08 13.35
C THR A 700 -2.05 15.17 12.40
N SER A 701 -1.66 14.07 11.74
CA SER A 701 -0.57 14.05 10.76
C SER A 701 -0.95 13.32 9.48
N GLY A 702 -0.41 13.83 8.37
CA GLY A 702 -0.51 13.24 7.04
C GLY A 702 -1.89 13.30 6.39
N PHE A 703 -2.15 12.40 5.44
CA PHE A 703 -3.35 12.47 4.59
C PHE A 703 -4.66 12.32 5.36
N PHE A 704 -4.63 11.65 6.51
CA PHE A 704 -5.78 11.42 7.39
C PHE A 704 -6.25 12.65 8.20
N HIS A 705 -5.46 13.72 8.18
CA HIS A 705 -5.94 15.03 8.63
C HIS A 705 -7.01 15.60 7.67
N ILE A 706 -7.00 15.17 6.40
CA ILE A 706 -7.96 15.60 5.39
C ILE A 706 -9.12 14.61 5.28
N VAL A 707 -8.78 13.35 5.03
CA VAL A 707 -9.75 12.29 4.76
C VAL A 707 -9.86 11.36 5.95
N THR A 708 -10.98 10.67 6.08
CA THR A 708 -11.20 9.73 7.19
C THR A 708 -10.79 8.32 6.82
N GLN A 709 -10.81 7.99 5.52
CA GLN A 709 -10.47 6.68 4.97
C GLN A 709 -9.93 6.88 3.56
N VAL A 710 -9.21 5.87 3.05
CA VAL A 710 -8.75 5.81 1.66
C VAL A 710 -9.32 4.57 1.00
N SER A 711 -9.52 4.63 -0.32
CA SER A 711 -9.99 3.46 -1.08
C SER A 711 -9.00 2.29 -0.94
N PRO A 712 -9.45 1.02 -1.02
CA PRO A 712 -8.57 -0.15 -0.91
C PRO A 712 -7.35 -0.05 -1.82
N GLN A 713 -6.17 -0.36 -1.29
CA GLN A 713 -4.91 -0.27 -2.04
C GLN A 713 -4.00 -1.49 -1.81
N GLY A 714 -4.13 -2.21 -0.69
CA GLY A 714 -3.36 -3.43 -0.41
C GLY A 714 -1.88 -3.21 -0.15
N ALA A 715 -1.48 -1.98 0.12
CA ALA A 715 -0.10 -1.59 0.38
C ALA A 715 0.40 -2.11 1.75
N GLY A 716 1.69 -2.37 1.89
CA GLY A 716 2.28 -2.82 3.16
C GLY A 716 2.24 -1.81 4.33
N ASN A 717 1.74 -0.59 4.12
CA ASN A 717 1.63 0.46 5.15
C ASN A 717 0.29 0.43 5.93
N LEU A 718 -0.69 -0.34 5.45
CA LEU A 718 -2.01 -0.52 6.06
C LEU A 718 -2.91 0.74 6.12
N GLU A 719 -2.65 1.75 5.29
CA GLU A 719 -3.45 2.98 5.31
C GLU A 719 -4.92 2.79 4.91
N ASP A 720 -5.25 1.73 4.18
CA ASP A 720 -6.63 1.42 3.80
C ASP A 720 -7.40 0.64 4.88
N LEU A 721 -6.82 0.39 6.06
CA LEU A 721 -7.53 -0.27 7.17
C LEU A 721 -8.65 0.57 7.83
N PRO A 722 -8.52 1.90 8.04
CA PRO A 722 -9.57 2.69 8.67
C PRO A 722 -10.92 2.54 7.95
N LEU A 723 -11.96 2.22 8.71
CA LEU A 723 -13.32 1.92 8.21
C LEU A 723 -14.36 2.97 8.56
N VAL A 724 -14.14 3.75 9.62
CA VAL A 724 -15.09 4.73 10.13
C VAL A 724 -14.39 5.99 10.61
N ASP A 725 -15.07 7.13 10.48
CA ASP A 725 -14.67 8.35 11.16
C ASP A 725 -15.28 8.40 12.55
N LEU A 726 -14.49 8.16 13.59
CA LEU A 726 -14.99 8.26 14.96
C LEU A 726 -15.33 9.69 15.39
N THR A 727 -14.98 10.72 14.60
CA THR A 727 -15.44 12.09 14.85
C THR A 727 -16.85 12.36 14.35
N ASP A 728 -17.37 11.51 13.45
CA ASP A 728 -18.75 11.59 12.97
C ASP A 728 -19.68 10.86 13.96
N PRO A 729 -20.57 11.57 14.68
CA PRO A 729 -21.50 10.96 15.61
C PRO A 729 -22.59 10.13 14.93
N LYS A 730 -22.61 10.03 13.60
CA LYS A 730 -23.51 9.14 12.86
C LYS A 730 -22.87 7.79 12.54
N GLN A 731 -21.56 7.66 12.73
CA GLN A 731 -20.83 6.42 12.44
C GLN A 731 -20.55 5.65 13.73
N MET A 732 -20.64 4.33 13.61
CA MET A 732 -20.38 3.38 14.68
C MET A 732 -19.60 2.20 14.10
N ALA A 733 -18.61 1.70 14.82
CA ALA A 733 -17.95 0.45 14.49
C ALA A 733 -18.11 -0.55 15.62
N LEU A 734 -18.47 -1.78 15.28
CA LEU A 734 -18.41 -2.93 16.16
C LEU A 734 -17.15 -3.71 15.80
N VAL A 735 -16.25 -3.90 16.76
CA VAL A 735 -15.01 -4.65 16.57
C VAL A 735 -15.06 -5.89 17.45
N VAL A 736 -15.04 -7.06 16.82
CA VAL A 736 -14.94 -8.34 17.50
C VAL A 736 -13.50 -8.83 17.34
N ILE A 737 -12.88 -9.21 18.45
CA ILE A 737 -11.50 -9.67 18.49
C ILE A 737 -11.51 -11.08 19.05
N GLU A 738 -10.87 -12.02 18.35
CA GLU A 738 -10.70 -13.40 18.78
C GLU A 738 -9.21 -13.74 18.87
N GLY A 739 -8.81 -14.32 19.99
CA GLY A 739 -7.47 -14.89 20.20
C GLY A 739 -7.53 -16.40 19.93
N ILE A 740 -6.77 -16.87 18.94
CA ILE A 740 -6.67 -18.29 18.60
C ILE A 740 -5.26 -18.76 18.94
N SER A 741 -5.12 -19.72 19.85
CA SER A 741 -3.85 -20.38 20.14
C SER A 741 -3.66 -21.61 19.24
N GLU A 742 -2.43 -21.89 18.79
CA GLU A 742 -2.14 -22.93 17.79
C GLU A 742 -2.51 -24.36 18.20
N ASN A 743 -2.75 -24.65 19.48
CA ASN A 743 -3.28 -25.95 19.90
C ASN A 743 -4.69 -26.25 19.34
N GLU A 744 -5.41 -25.25 18.81
CA GLU A 744 -6.75 -25.39 18.22
C GLU A 744 -6.80 -25.16 16.69
N SER A 745 -5.81 -24.48 16.10
CA SER A 745 -5.81 -24.11 14.67
C SER A 745 -5.62 -25.29 13.72
N SER A 746 -4.98 -26.38 14.18
CA SER A 746 -4.80 -27.63 13.42
C SER A 746 -6.11 -28.32 13.01
N ARG A 747 -7.27 -27.91 13.56
CA ARG A 747 -8.59 -28.42 13.17
C ARG A 747 -9.42 -27.48 12.28
N ALA A 748 -9.06 -26.20 12.19
CA ALA A 748 -9.85 -25.20 11.46
C ALA A 748 -9.22 -24.75 10.14
N PHE A 749 -7.90 -24.82 10.01
CA PHE A 749 -7.20 -24.39 8.79
C PHE A 749 -6.10 -25.39 8.44
N SER A 750 -6.49 -26.44 7.71
CA SER A 750 -5.53 -27.19 6.91
C SER A 750 -5.40 -26.47 5.57
N PRO A 751 -4.21 -25.94 5.20
CA PRO A 751 -3.94 -25.64 3.81
C PRO A 751 -3.93 -26.98 3.10
N SER A 752 -5.02 -27.31 2.41
CA SER A 752 -5.07 -28.47 1.55
C SER A 752 -4.01 -28.31 0.46
N GLY A 753 -2.87 -29.00 0.60
CA GLY A 753 -1.86 -29.06 -0.44
C GLY A 753 -0.40 -29.16 0.02
N LEU A 754 -0.08 -29.98 1.01
CA LEU A 754 1.28 -30.50 1.20
C LEU A 754 1.19 -31.98 1.59
N ASP A 755 1.11 -32.84 0.57
CA ASP A 755 1.56 -34.24 0.59
C ASP A 755 2.54 -34.42 -0.58
#